data_AF-A0A4D9CV36-F1
#
_entry.id   AF-A0A4D9CV36-F1
#
_cell.length_a   1.000
_cell.length_b   1.000
_cell.length_c   1.000
_cell.angle_alpha   90.00
_cell.angle_beta   90.00
_cell.angle_gamma   90.00
#
_symmetry.space_group_name_H-M   'P 1'
#
loop_
_entity.id
_entity.type
_entity.pdbx_description
1 polymer ?
#
loop_
_entity_poly.entity_id
_entity_poly.type
_entity_poly.pdbx_seq_one_letter_code
_entity_poly.pdbx_strand_id
1 'polypeptide(L)'
;MLPRARQASIALTLLVGIRIPFSTLAEYDGIHLGKGLLKEVTQAPCVRLFSSQGTVGCRTRSREGATAPLYYLSGFGEDDQHEYVNLEEGVAVVMPASMLNSTVLEFLKAQSPARTRGVIVLEESKDMAADFERDSVSPDVSTPQGDSTPSAAFTVGPDHAWNPRGSGLLNQKHDFPVVLASVDGDSSGVGAAQVKTWAQHNGGLGAGPLPRYKAKFDFYFGPDAPSTRAEPDLTSADCLSWRDVAGNPAPQCLPIGGQSVWGTFGGRTGLQTKPSVLLTTAMDGLSFFHERTPAANEAVASILTLLAATSALKNASRAGALDLDAAPYNLAVAFFQADEWGFAGSRRFARDISPGGVDCPATIPDNSSRDGSGACVGPDGIYPSMAFKDLAEKGFVHVLAVDQVGVLGTGGQAGSLPLTALYDKAPPTAVLDAIDRAAASMAPSQAVMVTSLDGSGALPPSPFTSFARGTPALSGAILTGYGKTFIDPRYHSHEDTAAVLDPTALSSVATLVARAFWKLAAGPGEGAASAAELEAIGVEPAFVSDLLDCLTRDWDCPAMKAFRDSEISNLKDYLQMSYLYTPPVPRPPTYYAGVLAPYQGLPLVQHLDDSSHAEGVDTGIYAAWPAGQVFPVGAQDKAYVIPKPLEAFLRAWLGHTLGQGGEDAPVACQGPSDCSDLTCDAGLSTRECVLDACVCRTAAFYHTALDPGLAPLPEPGLFAVSDPAAPNWAEPNWEDIGLAVFPDAGSRMEATALGVGVGVAALSVVGALVLQRSLIKHHYFD
;
A
#
# COMPACT_ATOMS: atom_id res chain seq x y z
N MET A 1 58.57 -57.53 -17.96
CA MET A 1 59.39 -56.55 -18.69
C MET A 1 58.48 -55.80 -19.68
N LEU A 2 58.33 -54.48 -19.52
CA LEU A 2 58.03 -53.52 -20.61
C LEU A 2 59.16 -53.61 -21.68
N PRO A 3 59.05 -53.08 -22.94
CA PRO A 3 58.42 -51.79 -23.24
C PRO A 3 57.87 -51.52 -24.67
N ARG A 4 57.29 -50.30 -24.82
CA ARG A 4 57.14 -49.45 -26.04
C ARG A 4 56.06 -49.78 -27.08
N ALA A 5 54.80 -49.52 -26.70
CA ALA A 5 53.75 -49.06 -27.62
C ALA A 5 52.86 -48.01 -26.91
N ARG A 6 53.49 -46.95 -26.43
CA ARG A 6 52.86 -45.71 -25.93
C ARG A 6 53.87 -44.59 -26.19
N GLN A 7 53.79 -43.91 -27.34
CA GLN A 7 54.40 -42.57 -27.52
C GLN A 7 54.10 -41.82 -28.83
N ALA A 8 53.32 -42.35 -29.80
CA ALA A 8 53.13 -41.65 -31.08
C ALA A 8 51.80 -40.87 -31.24
N SER A 9 50.88 -40.92 -30.28
CA SER A 9 49.61 -40.14 -30.33
C SER A 9 49.68 -38.80 -29.58
N ILE A 10 50.87 -38.35 -29.17
CA ILE A 10 51.06 -37.11 -28.35
C ILE A 10 51.97 -36.06 -29.04
N ALA A 11 52.43 -36.28 -30.27
CA ALA A 11 53.46 -35.43 -30.90
C ALA A 11 53.03 -34.58 -32.11
N LEU A 12 51.73 -34.35 -32.34
CA LEU A 12 51.28 -33.42 -33.40
C LEU A 12 50.20 -32.44 -32.92
N THR A 13 50.32 -31.99 -31.67
CA THR A 13 49.54 -30.89 -31.09
C THR A 13 50.50 -29.82 -30.53
N LEU A 14 51.55 -29.47 -31.29
CA LEU A 14 52.65 -28.65 -30.76
C LEU A 14 53.29 -27.69 -31.78
N LEU A 15 52.51 -27.10 -32.70
CA LEU A 15 53.03 -26.09 -33.63
C LEU A 15 52.08 -24.93 -33.96
N VAL A 16 51.31 -24.46 -32.97
CA VAL A 16 50.94 -23.03 -32.88
C VAL A 16 51.02 -22.64 -31.41
N GLY A 17 52.06 -21.90 -31.05
CA GLY A 17 52.27 -21.40 -29.70
C GLY A 17 51.30 -20.28 -29.37
N ILE A 18 50.21 -20.61 -28.68
CA ILE A 18 49.57 -19.72 -27.71
C ILE A 18 49.36 -20.55 -26.44
N ARG A 19 50.22 -20.35 -25.44
CA ARG A 19 49.96 -20.83 -24.08
C ARG A 19 48.87 -19.95 -23.48
N ILE A 20 47.62 -20.36 -23.63
CA ILE A 20 46.56 -19.97 -22.70
C ILE A 20 46.66 -20.96 -21.53
N PRO A 21 46.76 -20.52 -20.26
CA PRO A 21 46.77 -21.43 -19.13
C PRO A 21 45.43 -22.16 -19.05
N PHE A 22 45.40 -23.42 -19.51
CA PHE A 22 44.32 -24.37 -19.29
C PHE A 22 44.36 -24.85 -17.83
N SER A 23 43.96 -23.98 -16.91
CA SER A 23 43.68 -24.35 -15.53
C SER A 23 42.65 -23.39 -14.92
N THR A 24 41.51 -23.22 -15.60
CA THR A 24 40.20 -22.82 -15.05
C THR A 24 39.15 -22.95 -16.15
N LEU A 25 38.89 -24.17 -16.62
CA LEU A 25 37.60 -24.47 -17.25
C LEU A 25 36.77 -25.18 -16.18
N ALA A 26 36.26 -24.37 -15.25
CA ALA A 26 35.05 -24.75 -14.57
C ALA A 26 33.94 -24.71 -15.63
N GLU A 27 33.21 -25.80 -15.74
CA GLU A 27 31.95 -25.89 -16.47
C GLU A 27 30.99 -24.87 -15.84
N TYR A 28 31.04 -23.63 -16.34
CA TYR A 28 30.16 -22.56 -15.93
C TYR A 28 28.91 -22.67 -16.79
N ASP A 29 27.82 -23.15 -16.20
CA ASP A 29 26.49 -23.11 -16.79
C ASP A 29 26.21 -21.72 -17.35
N GLY A 30 25.73 -21.63 -18.60
CA GLY A 30 25.42 -20.35 -19.27
C GLY A 30 24.40 -19.48 -18.50
N ILE A 31 23.65 -20.09 -17.58
CA ILE A 31 22.72 -19.43 -16.66
C ILE A 31 23.47 -18.55 -15.62
N HIS A 32 24.67 -18.94 -15.20
CA HIS A 32 25.48 -18.17 -14.24
C HIS A 32 26.20 -16.97 -14.87
N LEU A 33 26.52 -17.02 -16.17
CA LEU A 33 27.09 -15.88 -16.92
C LEU A 33 26.06 -14.75 -17.12
N GLY A 34 24.79 -15.10 -17.39
CA GLY A 34 23.69 -14.12 -17.51
C GLY A 34 23.46 -13.31 -16.23
N LYS A 35 23.48 -13.98 -15.06
CA LYS A 35 23.43 -13.33 -13.73
C LYS A 35 24.70 -12.54 -13.37
N GLY A 36 25.82 -12.83 -14.03
CA GLY A 36 27.07 -12.10 -13.84
C GLY A 36 27.08 -10.73 -14.51
N LEU A 37 26.48 -10.63 -15.70
CA LEU A 37 26.50 -9.45 -16.58
C LEU A 37 25.31 -8.51 -16.39
N LEU A 38 24.11 -9.04 -16.15
CA LEU A 38 22.93 -8.25 -15.82
C LEU A 38 22.96 -7.93 -14.32
N LYS A 39 22.87 -6.65 -13.96
CA LYS A 39 22.76 -6.19 -12.58
C LYS A 39 21.37 -5.62 -12.35
N GLU A 40 20.57 -6.31 -11.56
CA GLU A 40 19.29 -5.79 -11.09
C GLU A 40 19.52 -4.53 -10.26
N VAL A 41 18.60 -3.57 -10.37
CA VAL A 41 18.61 -2.34 -9.58
C VAL A 41 17.51 -2.46 -8.52
N THR A 42 17.87 -2.24 -7.26
CA THR A 42 16.88 -2.11 -6.18
C THR A 42 16.08 -0.83 -6.44
N GLN A 43 14.76 -0.96 -6.66
CA GLN A 43 13.94 0.10 -7.22
C GLN A 43 12.49 0.06 -6.75
N ALA A 44 11.79 1.19 -6.88
CA ALA A 44 10.34 1.30 -6.77
C ALA A 44 9.76 1.87 -8.08
N PRO A 45 8.80 1.22 -8.74
CA PRO A 45 8.32 1.64 -10.04
C PRO A 45 7.12 2.61 -9.97
N CYS A 46 7.02 3.48 -10.98
CA CYS A 46 5.75 4.12 -11.31
C CYS A 46 4.91 3.11 -12.10
N VAL A 47 3.70 2.83 -11.62
CA VAL A 47 2.80 1.84 -12.19
C VAL A 47 1.62 2.51 -12.88
N ARG A 48 1.17 1.92 -13.99
CA ARG A 48 -0.06 2.35 -14.67
C ARG A 48 -1.27 1.98 -13.84
N LEU A 49 -2.20 2.92 -13.63
CA LEU A 49 -3.45 2.67 -12.94
C LEU A 49 -4.65 3.01 -13.84
N PHE A 50 -5.76 2.32 -13.60
CA PHE A 50 -7.02 2.49 -14.32
C PHE A 50 -8.08 3.09 -13.38
N SER A 51 -8.86 4.02 -13.87
CA SER A 51 -10.06 4.55 -13.20
C SER A 51 -11.25 4.52 -14.15
N SER A 52 -12.41 4.98 -13.69
CA SER A 52 -13.57 5.24 -14.56
C SER A 52 -13.30 6.30 -15.64
N GLN A 53 -12.34 7.20 -15.42
CA GLN A 53 -12.04 8.32 -16.32
C GLN A 53 -10.87 8.06 -17.28
N GLY A 54 -10.17 6.93 -17.18
CA GLY A 54 -9.04 6.57 -18.06
C GLY A 54 -7.84 6.03 -17.30
N THR A 55 -6.64 6.24 -17.84
CA THR A 55 -5.38 5.73 -17.25
C THR A 55 -4.39 6.81 -16.88
N VAL A 56 -3.69 6.59 -15.77
CA VAL A 56 -2.56 7.41 -15.30
C VAL A 56 -1.34 6.51 -15.04
N GLY A 57 -0.19 7.10 -14.72
CA GLY A 57 1.04 6.38 -14.39
C GLY A 57 1.88 6.01 -15.61
N CYS A 58 2.79 5.05 -15.42
CA CYS A 58 3.88 4.76 -16.35
C CYS A 58 3.82 3.34 -16.88
N ARG A 59 4.34 3.09 -18.08
CA ARG A 59 4.44 1.73 -18.67
C ARG A 59 5.55 1.62 -19.72
N THR A 60 6.03 0.41 -20.00
CA THR A 60 6.70 0.10 -21.27
C THR A 60 5.65 -0.14 -22.36
N ARG A 61 5.94 0.33 -23.59
CA ARG A 61 5.03 0.16 -24.73
C ARG A 61 4.97 -1.27 -25.27
N SER A 62 6.05 -2.03 -25.10
CA SER A 62 6.20 -3.39 -25.59
C SER A 62 6.33 -4.38 -24.43
N ARG A 63 5.83 -5.60 -24.64
CA ARG A 63 6.04 -6.74 -23.76
C ARG A 63 7.51 -7.19 -23.69
N GLU A 64 8.30 -6.88 -24.73
CA GLU A 64 9.75 -7.14 -24.74
C GLU A 64 10.54 -6.14 -23.87
N GLY A 65 9.85 -5.19 -23.24
CA GLY A 65 10.47 -4.13 -22.45
C GLY A 65 11.00 -2.99 -23.31
N ALA A 66 11.88 -2.19 -22.71
CA ALA A 66 12.62 -1.12 -23.38
C ALA A 66 14.09 -1.18 -22.97
N THR A 67 15.00 -1.19 -23.96
CA THR A 67 16.45 -1.20 -23.72
C THR A 67 17.09 0.04 -24.32
N ALA A 68 17.89 0.75 -23.54
CA ALA A 68 18.57 1.96 -23.98
C ALA A 68 19.86 2.27 -23.18
N PRO A 69 20.87 2.92 -23.77
CA PRO A 69 22.03 3.41 -23.03
C PRO A 69 21.63 4.43 -21.96
N LEU A 70 22.29 4.37 -20.81
CA LEU A 70 22.12 5.35 -19.74
C LEU A 70 22.63 6.74 -20.18
N TYR A 71 21.89 7.79 -19.83
CA TYR A 71 22.26 9.19 -20.02
C TYR A 71 21.99 9.97 -18.74
N TYR A 72 23.02 10.55 -18.14
CA TYR A 72 22.88 11.34 -16.91
C TYR A 72 22.46 12.77 -17.24
N LEU A 73 21.22 13.12 -16.85
CA LEU A 73 20.70 14.48 -16.96
C LEU A 73 20.94 15.20 -15.63
N SER A 74 21.94 16.07 -15.61
CA SER A 74 22.36 16.79 -14.39
C SER A 74 21.63 18.11 -14.18
N GLY A 75 20.95 18.64 -15.18
CA GLY A 75 20.29 19.93 -15.17
C GLY A 75 19.15 20.01 -16.18
N PHE A 76 18.34 21.07 -16.08
CA PHE A 76 17.18 21.30 -16.95
C PHE A 76 17.13 22.72 -17.52
N GLY A 77 18.30 23.35 -17.74
CA GLY A 77 18.41 24.63 -18.43
C GLY A 77 18.19 24.52 -19.94
N GLU A 78 18.18 25.66 -20.64
CA GLU A 78 18.02 25.68 -22.11
C GLU A 78 19.11 24.88 -22.84
N ASP A 79 20.35 24.97 -22.38
CA ASP A 79 21.48 24.23 -22.94
C ASP A 79 21.34 22.72 -22.72
N ASP A 80 20.90 22.28 -21.53
CA ASP A 80 20.67 20.87 -21.21
C ASP A 80 19.56 20.28 -22.10
N GLN A 81 18.47 21.03 -22.27
CA GLN A 81 17.36 20.64 -23.15
C GLN A 81 17.80 20.59 -24.61
N HIS A 82 18.62 21.55 -25.05
CA HIS A 82 19.17 21.57 -26.40
C HIS A 82 20.10 20.38 -26.65
N GLU A 83 20.94 20.01 -25.70
CA GLU A 83 21.77 18.81 -25.79
C GLU A 83 20.90 17.55 -25.91
N TYR A 84 19.88 17.44 -25.05
CA TYR A 84 18.99 16.28 -25.00
C TYR A 84 18.26 16.01 -26.33
N VAL A 85 17.68 17.05 -26.95
CA VAL A 85 16.92 16.88 -28.21
C VAL A 85 17.82 16.49 -29.39
N ASN A 86 19.12 16.81 -29.30
CA ASN A 86 20.12 16.53 -30.33
C ASN A 86 20.87 15.19 -30.14
N LEU A 87 20.50 14.38 -29.13
CA LEU A 87 21.04 13.02 -28.97
C LEU A 87 20.83 12.19 -30.25
N GLU A 88 21.78 11.33 -30.62
CA GLU A 88 21.69 10.56 -31.87
C GLU A 88 20.73 9.37 -31.78
N GLU A 89 20.53 8.82 -30.58
CA GLU A 89 19.68 7.65 -30.30
C GLU A 89 18.75 7.88 -29.11
N GLY A 90 17.89 6.91 -28.81
CA GLY A 90 17.05 6.92 -27.62
C GLY A 90 17.81 6.44 -26.38
N VAL A 91 17.59 7.09 -25.25
CA VAL A 91 18.32 6.89 -23.99
C VAL A 91 17.40 6.53 -22.82
N ALA A 92 18.01 5.91 -21.82
CA ALA A 92 17.47 5.78 -20.47
C ALA A 92 17.97 6.96 -19.63
N VAL A 93 17.08 7.90 -19.32
CA VAL A 93 17.44 9.12 -18.59
C VAL A 93 17.70 8.78 -17.14
N VAL A 94 18.82 9.22 -16.58
CA VAL A 94 19.15 9.09 -15.17
C VAL A 94 19.22 10.49 -14.58
N MET A 95 18.40 10.79 -13.57
CA MET A 95 18.31 12.14 -12.99
C MET A 95 18.16 12.10 -11.46
N PRO A 96 18.61 13.15 -10.74
CA PRO A 96 18.36 13.28 -9.30
C PRO A 96 16.87 13.45 -8.98
N ALA A 97 16.46 13.06 -7.77
CA ALA A 97 15.07 13.18 -7.30
C ALA A 97 14.52 14.61 -7.34
N SER A 98 15.35 15.64 -7.13
CA SER A 98 14.96 17.06 -7.22
C SER A 98 14.40 17.47 -8.58
N MET A 99 14.80 16.76 -9.64
CA MET A 99 14.35 17.06 -10.99
C MET A 99 13.03 16.37 -11.34
N LEU A 100 12.50 15.51 -10.47
CA LEU A 100 11.23 14.84 -10.70
C LEU A 100 10.06 15.82 -10.49
N ASN A 101 9.55 16.36 -11.59
CA ASN A 101 8.33 17.16 -11.61
C ASN A 101 7.59 17.02 -12.96
N SER A 102 6.37 17.55 -13.00
CA SER A 102 5.51 17.52 -14.19
C SER A 102 6.15 18.16 -15.42
N THR A 103 6.82 19.31 -15.27
CA THR A 103 7.47 20.03 -16.39
C THR A 103 8.55 19.17 -17.06
N VAL A 104 9.40 18.52 -16.26
CA VAL A 104 10.48 17.67 -16.77
C VAL A 104 9.92 16.43 -17.45
N LEU A 105 8.96 15.73 -16.83
CA LEU A 105 8.39 14.52 -17.45
C LEU A 105 7.56 14.82 -18.69
N GLU A 106 6.86 15.95 -18.78
CA GLU A 106 6.15 16.37 -20.00
C GLU A 106 7.11 16.66 -21.15
N PHE A 107 8.23 17.33 -20.88
CA PHE A 107 9.28 17.52 -21.88
C PHE A 107 9.83 16.19 -22.39
N LEU A 108 10.18 15.27 -21.49
CA LEU A 108 10.66 13.93 -21.86
C LEU A 108 9.59 13.15 -22.64
N LYS A 109 8.32 13.25 -22.23
CA LYS A 109 7.18 12.64 -22.94
C LYS A 109 7.06 13.15 -24.37
N ALA A 110 7.24 14.45 -24.61
CA ALA A 110 7.22 15.02 -25.96
C ALA A 110 8.32 14.45 -26.88
N GLN A 111 9.41 13.92 -26.31
CA GLN A 111 10.49 13.28 -27.06
C GLN A 111 10.38 11.75 -27.13
N SER A 112 9.38 11.14 -26.48
CA SER A 112 9.18 9.69 -26.46
C SER A 112 8.42 9.20 -27.71
N PRO A 113 8.80 8.06 -28.32
CA PRO A 113 9.86 7.12 -27.91
C PRO A 113 11.20 7.38 -28.63
N ALA A 114 11.30 8.45 -29.42
CA ALA A 114 12.45 8.72 -30.26
C ALA A 114 13.73 8.96 -29.44
N ARG A 115 13.62 9.73 -28.36
CA ARG A 115 14.72 10.04 -27.43
C ARG A 115 14.54 9.43 -26.06
N THR A 116 13.33 9.44 -25.50
CA THR A 116 13.10 8.89 -24.15
C THR A 116 12.59 7.46 -24.22
N ARG A 117 13.39 6.50 -23.70
CA ARG A 117 13.02 5.09 -23.60
C ARG A 117 12.65 4.63 -22.19
N GLY A 118 13.08 5.36 -21.18
CA GLY A 118 12.77 5.15 -19.76
C GLY A 118 13.49 6.19 -18.91
N VAL A 119 13.07 6.34 -17.66
CA VAL A 119 13.62 7.29 -16.70
C VAL A 119 13.95 6.58 -15.40
N ILE A 120 15.13 6.83 -14.86
CA ILE A 120 15.63 6.36 -13.58
C ILE A 120 15.87 7.58 -12.72
N VAL A 121 15.04 7.72 -11.69
CA VAL A 121 15.17 8.74 -10.65
C VAL A 121 16.08 8.18 -9.57
N LEU A 122 17.09 8.94 -9.15
CA LEU A 122 18.03 8.54 -8.11
C LEU A 122 17.51 9.03 -6.75
N GLU A 123 17.17 8.11 -5.85
CA GLU A 123 16.90 8.45 -4.46
C GLU A 123 18.21 8.92 -3.80
N GLU A 124 18.17 10.06 -3.11
CA GLU A 124 19.36 10.66 -2.50
C GLU A 124 19.42 10.39 -0.99
N SER A 125 20.63 10.20 -0.45
CA SER A 125 20.82 10.02 1.00
C SER A 125 20.75 11.37 1.73
N LYS A 126 20.41 11.34 3.03
CA LYS A 126 20.28 12.55 3.88
C LYS A 126 21.54 13.44 3.89
N ASP A 127 22.74 12.87 3.71
CA ASP A 127 23.99 13.61 3.65
C ASP A 127 24.12 14.49 2.38
N MET A 128 23.30 14.24 1.37
CA MET A 128 23.24 15.00 0.10
C MET A 128 22.13 16.06 0.06
N ALA A 129 21.19 16.04 1.03
CA ALA A 129 19.91 16.74 0.96
C ALA A 129 19.86 18.12 1.66
N ALA A 130 20.98 18.67 2.12
CA ALA A 130 21.00 19.93 2.89
C ALA A 130 20.53 21.18 2.09
N ASP A 131 20.50 21.09 0.75
CA ASP A 131 19.98 22.15 -0.14
C ASP A 131 18.54 21.90 -0.63
N PHE A 132 17.95 20.74 -0.35
CA PHE A 132 16.68 20.28 -0.95
C PHE A 132 15.40 20.82 -0.29
N GLU A 133 15.45 21.25 0.98
CA GLU A 133 14.24 21.64 1.73
C GLU A 133 13.43 22.80 1.12
N ARG A 134 13.94 23.49 0.09
CA ARG A 134 13.28 24.64 -0.54
C ARG A 134 12.46 24.32 -1.79
N ASP A 135 12.66 23.17 -2.43
CA ASP A 135 12.07 22.86 -3.75
C ASP A 135 11.24 21.57 -3.81
N SER A 136 11.01 20.86 -2.69
CA SER A 136 10.12 19.67 -2.69
C SER A 136 8.69 20.06 -3.11
N VAL A 137 8.17 19.37 -4.12
CA VAL A 137 6.83 19.57 -4.69
C VAL A 137 6.01 18.30 -4.48
N SER A 138 4.73 18.45 -4.12
CA SER A 138 3.83 17.31 -4.01
C SER A 138 3.51 16.77 -5.42
N PRO A 139 3.60 15.45 -5.67
CA PRO A 139 3.24 14.89 -6.96
C PRO A 139 1.72 14.90 -7.20
N ASP A 140 0.90 15.12 -6.18
CA ASP A 140 -0.55 15.16 -6.34
C ASP A 140 -1.02 16.48 -6.97
N VAL A 141 -2.30 16.56 -7.35
CA VAL A 141 -2.95 17.78 -7.83
C VAL A 141 -3.14 18.81 -6.71
N SER A 142 -3.45 20.05 -7.10
CA SER A 142 -3.70 21.12 -6.14
C SER A 142 -4.99 20.95 -5.33
N THR A 143 -5.93 20.19 -5.88
CA THR A 143 -7.24 19.84 -5.31
C THR A 143 -7.33 18.31 -5.15
N PRO A 144 -6.60 17.71 -4.18
CA PRO A 144 -6.59 16.24 -3.99
C PRO A 144 -8.00 15.66 -3.88
N GLN A 145 -8.27 14.58 -4.61
CA GLN A 145 -9.60 13.96 -4.76
C GLN A 145 -10.73 14.93 -5.21
N GLY A 146 -10.41 16.15 -5.62
CA GLY A 146 -11.33 17.20 -6.03
C GLY A 146 -11.43 17.30 -7.56
N ASP A 147 -11.56 18.53 -8.06
CA ASP A 147 -11.66 18.83 -9.48
C ASP A 147 -10.53 18.16 -10.28
N SER A 148 -10.84 17.70 -11.49
CA SER A 148 -9.94 16.95 -12.39
C SER A 148 -9.50 15.56 -11.91
N THR A 149 -10.13 15.04 -10.84
CA THR A 149 -9.93 13.66 -10.38
C THR A 149 -11.21 12.82 -10.56
N PRO A 150 -11.10 11.48 -10.61
CA PRO A 150 -12.27 10.59 -10.59
C PRO A 150 -13.17 10.73 -9.35
N SER A 151 -12.63 11.31 -8.27
CA SER A 151 -13.28 11.43 -6.96
C SER A 151 -14.06 12.73 -6.76
N ALA A 152 -14.01 13.68 -7.72
CA ALA A 152 -14.59 15.02 -7.59
C ALA A 152 -16.05 15.03 -7.12
N ALA A 153 -16.88 14.10 -7.64
CA ALA A 153 -18.29 13.99 -7.31
C ALA A 153 -18.55 13.55 -5.85
N PHE A 154 -17.51 13.09 -5.14
CA PHE A 154 -17.58 12.57 -3.79
C PHE A 154 -16.95 13.48 -2.73
N THR A 155 -16.31 14.56 -3.16
CA THR A 155 -15.62 15.53 -2.32
C THR A 155 -16.53 16.70 -1.93
N VAL A 156 -16.34 17.25 -0.73
CA VAL A 156 -17.01 18.49 -0.28
C VAL A 156 -16.11 19.67 -0.63
N GLY A 157 -16.56 20.53 -1.55
CA GLY A 157 -15.77 21.65 -2.09
C GLY A 157 -14.63 21.17 -3.00
N PRO A 158 -14.93 20.51 -4.13
CA PRO A 158 -13.92 19.88 -4.99
C PRO A 158 -12.95 20.89 -5.65
N ASP A 159 -13.29 22.18 -5.70
CA ASP A 159 -12.46 23.26 -6.24
C ASP A 159 -11.49 23.86 -5.21
N HIS A 160 -11.58 23.47 -3.94
CA HIS A 160 -10.71 24.03 -2.90
C HIS A 160 -9.29 23.45 -2.97
N ALA A 161 -8.32 24.33 -3.19
CA ALA A 161 -6.92 23.96 -3.34
C ALA A 161 -6.23 23.68 -1.98
N TRP A 162 -6.53 22.52 -1.39
CA TRP A 162 -5.89 22.07 -0.13
C TRP A 162 -4.38 21.93 -0.27
N ASN A 163 -3.88 21.54 -1.46
CA ASN A 163 -2.48 21.29 -1.74
C ASN A 163 -1.92 22.33 -2.74
N PRO A 164 -1.65 23.59 -2.35
CA PRO A 164 -1.20 24.63 -3.29
C PRO A 164 0.16 24.32 -3.97
N ARG A 165 0.91 23.34 -3.45
CA ARG A 165 2.17 22.85 -4.03
C ARG A 165 1.99 21.57 -4.86
N GLY A 166 0.76 21.19 -5.19
CA GLY A 166 0.48 20.03 -6.03
C GLY A 166 0.90 20.25 -7.48
N SER A 167 1.75 19.38 -8.02
CA SER A 167 2.21 19.41 -9.41
C SER A 167 1.30 18.67 -10.39
N GLY A 168 0.40 17.83 -9.90
CA GLY A 168 -0.49 16.98 -10.70
C GLY A 168 0.21 15.81 -11.39
N LEU A 169 1.44 15.48 -11.00
CA LEU A 169 2.25 14.38 -11.53
C LEU A 169 1.54 13.02 -11.45
N LEU A 170 0.83 12.73 -10.34
CA LEU A 170 0.06 11.48 -10.16
C LEU A 170 -1.03 11.30 -11.23
N ASN A 171 -1.53 12.39 -11.80
CA ASN A 171 -2.62 12.37 -12.79
C ASN A 171 -2.09 12.32 -14.22
N GLN A 172 -0.78 12.19 -14.41
CA GLN A 172 -0.16 12.13 -15.73
C GLN A 172 -0.02 10.69 -16.23
N LYS A 173 -0.22 10.52 -17.54
CA LYS A 173 0.07 9.27 -18.27
C LYS A 173 1.42 9.36 -18.98
N HIS A 174 2.28 8.37 -18.79
CA HIS A 174 3.59 8.28 -19.46
C HIS A 174 3.76 6.94 -20.20
N ASP A 175 4.04 7.00 -21.51
CA ASP A 175 4.29 5.82 -22.35
C ASP A 175 5.77 5.39 -22.36
N PHE A 176 6.42 5.57 -21.22
CA PHE A 176 7.75 5.07 -20.89
C PHE A 176 7.80 4.79 -19.38
N PRO A 177 8.63 3.83 -18.94
CA PRO A 177 8.76 3.51 -17.52
C PRO A 177 9.52 4.63 -16.79
N VAL A 178 9.08 4.91 -15.56
CA VAL A 178 9.81 5.75 -14.60
C VAL A 178 9.99 4.95 -13.34
N VAL A 179 11.21 4.89 -12.82
CA VAL A 179 11.55 4.09 -11.63
C VAL A 179 12.43 4.89 -10.69
N LEU A 180 12.21 4.73 -9.39
CA LEU A 180 13.06 5.27 -8.34
C LEU A 180 14.10 4.22 -7.97
N ALA A 181 15.37 4.45 -8.30
CA ALA A 181 16.47 3.62 -7.81
C ALA A 181 16.72 3.95 -6.35
N SER A 182 16.63 2.94 -5.48
CA SER A 182 16.81 3.09 -4.04
C SER A 182 18.21 3.54 -3.67
N VAL A 183 18.36 4.27 -2.57
CA VAL A 183 19.66 4.76 -2.07
C VAL A 183 20.69 3.63 -2.00
N ASP A 184 20.32 2.56 -1.29
CA ASP A 184 21.14 1.38 -1.08
C ASP A 184 20.66 0.24 -1.98
N GLY A 185 21.63 -0.57 -2.42
CA GLY A 185 21.32 -1.87 -3.01
C GLY A 185 20.99 -2.89 -1.92
N ASP A 186 20.17 -3.87 -2.24
CA ASP A 186 19.91 -5.02 -1.37
C ASP A 186 20.82 -6.22 -1.72
N SER A 187 20.49 -7.41 -1.18
CA SER A 187 21.23 -8.63 -1.47
C SER A 187 21.11 -9.11 -2.92
N SER A 188 20.18 -8.55 -3.69
CA SER A 188 19.80 -8.92 -5.06
C SER A 188 20.11 -7.85 -6.11
N GLY A 189 20.26 -6.58 -5.73
CA GLY A 189 20.43 -5.46 -6.66
C GLY A 189 21.45 -4.41 -6.23
N VAL A 190 21.72 -3.47 -7.14
CA VAL A 190 22.57 -2.30 -6.88
C VAL A 190 21.74 -1.06 -6.59
N GLY A 191 22.30 -0.13 -5.80
CA GLY A 191 21.65 1.14 -5.46
C GLY A 191 21.95 2.29 -6.44
N ALA A 192 21.32 3.44 -6.18
CA ALA A 192 21.36 4.65 -6.99
C ALA A 192 22.77 5.15 -7.30
N ALA A 193 23.71 5.09 -6.34
CA ALA A 193 25.08 5.57 -6.53
C ALA A 193 25.83 4.83 -7.66
N GLN A 194 25.58 3.52 -7.78
CA GLN A 194 26.20 2.71 -8.83
C GLN A 194 25.59 3.01 -10.21
N VAL A 195 24.27 3.19 -10.27
CA VAL A 195 23.57 3.59 -11.49
C VAL A 195 24.06 4.95 -11.99
N LYS A 196 24.20 5.93 -11.08
CA LYS A 196 24.77 7.25 -11.39
C LYS A 196 26.17 7.14 -11.99
N THR A 197 27.03 6.32 -11.38
CA THR A 197 28.41 6.11 -11.86
C THR A 197 28.44 5.54 -13.28
N TRP A 198 27.56 4.58 -13.57
CA TRP A 198 27.44 4.01 -14.93
C TRP A 198 26.89 5.00 -15.95
N ALA A 199 25.91 5.81 -15.56
CA ALA A 199 25.37 6.86 -16.44
C ALA A 199 26.42 7.93 -16.76
N GLN A 200 27.20 8.35 -15.76
CA GLN A 200 28.30 9.29 -15.94
C GLN A 200 29.45 8.71 -16.78
N HIS A 201 29.70 7.38 -16.69
CA HIS A 201 30.68 6.72 -17.54
C HIS A 201 30.35 6.84 -19.02
N ASN A 202 29.07 6.72 -19.41
CA ASN A 202 28.66 6.80 -20.81
C ASN A 202 28.94 8.18 -21.45
N GLY A 203 29.03 9.25 -20.65
CA GLY A 203 29.21 10.62 -21.15
C GLY A 203 27.97 11.21 -21.84
N GLY A 204 28.15 12.37 -22.48
CA GLY A 204 27.12 13.12 -23.23
C GLY A 204 27.03 12.76 -24.72
N LEU A 205 26.88 13.77 -25.60
CA LEU A 205 26.75 13.59 -27.06
C LEU A 205 27.87 12.73 -27.69
N GLY A 206 27.51 11.54 -28.19
CA GLY A 206 28.36 10.65 -28.98
C GLY A 206 28.26 9.17 -28.59
N ALA A 207 29.10 8.33 -29.18
CA ALA A 207 29.10 6.88 -28.94
C ALA A 207 29.60 6.47 -27.54
N GLY A 208 30.08 7.40 -26.70
CA GLY A 208 30.61 7.13 -25.37
C GLY A 208 31.85 6.20 -25.33
N PRO A 209 32.47 6.00 -24.15
CA PRO A 209 33.48 4.95 -23.97
C PRO A 209 32.84 3.55 -23.99
N LEU A 210 33.64 2.54 -24.39
CA LEU A 210 33.25 1.14 -24.30
C LEU A 210 33.84 0.49 -23.03
N PRO A 211 33.10 -0.40 -22.36
CA PRO A 211 31.71 -0.78 -22.65
C PRO A 211 30.72 0.31 -22.24
N ARG A 212 29.63 0.47 -23.00
CA ARG A 212 28.53 1.38 -22.64
C ARG A 212 27.55 0.67 -21.72
N TYR A 213 27.07 1.34 -20.69
CA TYR A 213 26.04 0.76 -19.82
C TYR A 213 24.64 1.01 -20.39
N LYS A 214 23.84 -0.05 -20.54
CA LYS A 214 22.45 0.00 -20.99
C LYS A 214 21.52 -0.47 -19.88
N ALA A 215 20.37 0.19 -19.77
CA ALA A 215 19.25 -0.26 -18.94
C ALA A 215 18.26 -1.06 -19.78
N LYS A 216 17.71 -2.12 -19.19
CA LYS A 216 16.54 -2.86 -19.65
C LYS A 216 15.42 -2.62 -18.65
N PHE A 217 14.28 -2.15 -19.15
CA PHE A 217 13.06 -1.92 -18.39
C PHE A 217 12.00 -2.92 -18.81
N ASP A 218 11.44 -3.65 -17.86
CA ASP A 218 10.34 -4.59 -18.08
C ASP A 218 9.14 -4.13 -17.21
N PHE A 219 8.28 -3.27 -17.75
CA PHE A 219 7.13 -2.69 -17.01
C PHE A 219 5.88 -2.60 -17.91
N TYR A 220 5.50 -3.72 -18.52
CA TYR A 220 4.40 -3.74 -19.48
C TYR A 220 3.06 -3.89 -18.76
N PHE A 221 2.24 -2.83 -18.78
CA PHE A 221 0.92 -2.78 -18.15
C PHE A 221 -0.21 -2.64 -19.17
N GLY A 222 -0.13 -3.41 -20.26
CA GLY A 222 -1.17 -3.44 -21.29
C GLY A 222 -1.04 -2.40 -22.41
N PRO A 223 -1.91 -2.50 -23.43
CA PRO A 223 -1.90 -1.65 -24.62
C PRO A 223 -2.44 -0.25 -24.31
N ASP A 224 -2.28 0.69 -25.24
CA ASP A 224 -2.76 2.08 -25.06
C ASP A 224 -4.28 2.18 -24.93
N ALA A 225 -4.99 1.57 -25.87
CA ALA A 225 -6.43 1.71 -26.07
C ALA A 225 -7.11 0.33 -26.20
N PRO A 226 -8.43 0.25 -25.97
CA PRO A 226 -9.21 -0.97 -26.23
C PRO A 226 -9.14 -1.36 -27.71
N SER A 227 -9.08 -2.66 -28.02
CA SER A 227 -9.16 -3.13 -29.41
C SER A 227 -10.56 -3.01 -30.02
N THR A 228 -11.57 -2.78 -29.19
CA THR A 228 -13.00 -2.87 -29.52
C THR A 228 -13.68 -1.51 -29.70
N ARG A 229 -13.03 -0.40 -29.32
CA ARG A 229 -13.62 0.94 -29.32
C ARG A 229 -12.59 1.98 -29.81
N ALA A 230 -13.09 3.08 -30.38
CA ALA A 230 -12.25 4.17 -30.89
C ALA A 230 -11.77 5.15 -29.79
N GLU A 231 -12.18 4.93 -28.54
CA GLU A 231 -11.78 5.75 -27.39
C GLU A 231 -10.27 5.60 -27.11
N PRO A 232 -9.60 6.68 -26.68
CA PRO A 232 -8.14 6.73 -26.64
C PRO A 232 -7.50 5.97 -25.48
N ASP A 233 -8.22 5.74 -24.38
CA ASP A 233 -7.68 5.17 -23.14
C ASP A 233 -8.51 3.99 -22.61
N LEU A 234 -7.82 3.01 -22.03
CA LEU A 234 -8.44 1.94 -21.25
C LEU A 234 -9.03 2.51 -19.94
N THR A 235 -10.17 1.98 -19.51
CA THR A 235 -10.75 2.26 -18.20
C THR A 235 -10.66 1.04 -17.28
N SER A 236 -10.95 1.21 -15.99
CA SER A 236 -11.06 0.07 -15.06
C SER A 236 -12.14 -0.92 -15.52
N ALA A 237 -13.24 -0.43 -16.12
CA ALA A 237 -14.27 -1.28 -16.70
C ALA A 237 -13.74 -2.16 -17.85
N ASP A 238 -12.94 -1.59 -18.77
CA ASP A 238 -12.32 -2.35 -19.87
C ASP A 238 -11.40 -3.45 -19.35
N CYS A 239 -10.65 -3.14 -18.29
CA CYS A 239 -9.65 -4.02 -17.73
C CYS A 239 -10.25 -5.14 -16.85
N LEU A 240 -11.25 -4.82 -16.00
CA LEU A 240 -11.95 -5.79 -15.15
C LEU A 240 -12.85 -6.74 -15.95
N SER A 241 -13.41 -6.28 -17.08
CA SER A 241 -14.28 -7.09 -17.94
C SER A 241 -13.54 -7.85 -19.04
N TRP A 242 -12.20 -7.84 -19.02
CA TRP A 242 -11.37 -8.46 -20.05
C TRP A 242 -11.67 -9.97 -20.18
N ARG A 243 -11.65 -10.46 -21.43
CA ARG A 243 -11.89 -11.87 -21.76
C ARG A 243 -10.72 -12.45 -22.55
N ASP A 244 -10.45 -13.72 -22.32
CA ASP A 244 -9.46 -14.48 -23.10
C ASP A 244 -9.96 -14.77 -24.52
N VAL A 245 -9.11 -15.43 -25.32
CA VAL A 245 -9.44 -15.81 -26.71
C VAL A 245 -10.56 -16.84 -26.82
N ALA A 246 -10.88 -17.55 -25.74
CA ALA A 246 -11.97 -18.51 -25.65
C ALA A 246 -13.28 -17.86 -25.14
N GLY A 247 -13.25 -16.58 -24.77
CA GLY A 247 -14.39 -15.82 -24.25
C GLY A 247 -14.59 -15.94 -22.74
N ASN A 248 -13.69 -16.62 -22.02
CA ASN A 248 -13.77 -16.74 -20.56
C ASN A 248 -13.32 -15.43 -19.89
N PRO A 249 -13.89 -15.08 -18.72
CA PRO A 249 -13.38 -13.96 -17.91
C PRO A 249 -11.88 -14.13 -17.60
N ALA A 250 -11.10 -13.10 -17.89
CA ALA A 250 -9.66 -13.08 -17.65
C ALA A 250 -9.22 -11.64 -17.35
N PRO A 251 -9.65 -11.05 -16.22
CA PRO A 251 -9.36 -9.66 -15.88
C PRO A 251 -7.86 -9.38 -15.90
N GLN A 252 -7.47 -8.21 -16.41
CA GLN A 252 -6.06 -7.80 -16.53
C GLN A 252 -5.63 -6.82 -15.43
N CYS A 253 -6.49 -6.62 -14.43
CA CYS A 253 -6.27 -5.80 -13.24
C CYS A 253 -7.16 -6.29 -12.11
N LEU A 254 -6.87 -5.80 -10.90
CA LEU A 254 -7.68 -5.96 -9.71
C LEU A 254 -8.02 -4.59 -9.11
N PRO A 255 -9.17 -4.44 -8.44
CA PRO A 255 -9.51 -3.21 -7.74
C PRO A 255 -8.48 -2.86 -6.67
N ILE A 256 -8.17 -1.57 -6.52
CA ILE A 256 -7.42 -1.07 -5.36
C ILE A 256 -8.36 -1.11 -4.14
N GLY A 257 -7.85 -1.64 -3.03
CA GLY A 257 -8.64 -1.81 -1.83
C GLY A 257 -7.97 -2.67 -0.76
N GLY A 258 -8.73 -3.00 0.27
CA GLY A 258 -8.29 -3.87 1.35
C GLY A 258 -9.35 -4.00 2.43
N GLN A 259 -8.92 -4.03 3.69
CA GLN A 259 -9.81 -4.01 4.84
C GLN A 259 -9.56 -2.78 5.70
N SER A 260 -10.58 -1.95 5.83
CA SER A 260 -10.68 -1.01 6.94
C SER A 260 -10.77 -1.80 8.25
N VAL A 261 -10.23 -1.22 9.32
CA VAL A 261 -10.20 -1.83 10.64
C VAL A 261 -10.95 -0.92 11.59
N TRP A 262 -11.90 -1.46 12.34
CA TRP A 262 -12.64 -0.67 13.32
C TRP A 262 -12.92 -1.47 14.59
N GLY A 263 -13.28 -0.78 15.65
CA GLY A 263 -13.57 -1.39 16.94
C GLY A 263 -14.27 -0.45 17.91
N THR A 264 -14.60 -0.97 19.10
CA THR A 264 -15.32 -0.22 20.13
C THR A 264 -14.91 -0.66 21.54
N PHE A 265 -14.84 0.29 22.47
CA PHE A 265 -14.81 -0.02 23.90
C PHE A 265 -16.17 -0.64 24.33
N GLY A 266 -16.14 -1.51 25.34
CA GLY A 266 -17.33 -2.23 25.83
C GLY A 266 -17.84 -3.34 24.89
N GLY A 267 -17.12 -3.62 23.80
CA GLY A 267 -17.47 -4.63 22.80
C GLY A 267 -18.87 -4.46 22.20
N ARG A 268 -19.41 -5.56 21.66
CA ARG A 268 -20.73 -5.59 21.00
C ARG A 268 -21.89 -5.20 21.92
N THR A 269 -21.82 -5.54 23.21
CA THR A 269 -22.84 -5.17 24.22
C THR A 269 -22.96 -3.65 24.36
N GLY A 270 -21.82 -2.94 24.34
CA GLY A 270 -21.80 -1.49 24.26
C GLY A 270 -22.58 -1.01 23.03
N LEU A 271 -22.20 -1.45 21.83
CA LEU A 271 -22.84 -1.05 20.56
C LEU A 271 -24.35 -1.21 20.54
N GLN A 272 -24.86 -2.28 21.16
CA GLN A 272 -26.28 -2.58 21.19
C GLN A 272 -27.08 -1.79 22.25
N THR A 273 -26.41 -1.04 23.12
CA THR A 273 -27.07 -0.35 24.24
C THR A 273 -26.98 1.16 24.16
N LYS A 274 -25.95 1.72 23.51
CA LYS A 274 -25.70 3.19 23.47
C LYS A 274 -25.32 3.67 22.08
N PRO A 275 -25.60 4.94 21.73
CA PRO A 275 -25.09 5.52 20.50
C PRO A 275 -23.58 5.79 20.61
N SER A 276 -22.89 5.88 19.47
CA SER A 276 -21.43 5.90 19.41
C SER A 276 -20.87 7.28 19.02
N VAL A 277 -19.70 7.62 19.56
CA VAL A 277 -18.81 8.64 19.03
C VAL A 277 -17.67 7.95 18.28
N LEU A 278 -17.34 8.45 17.08
CA LEU A 278 -16.34 7.83 16.22
C LEU A 278 -15.05 8.65 16.19
N LEU A 279 -13.93 8.05 16.58
CA LEU A 279 -12.59 8.56 16.32
C LEU A 279 -12.02 7.88 15.08
N THR A 280 -11.55 8.63 14.08
CA THR A 280 -11.12 8.02 12.81
C THR A 280 -9.97 8.71 12.08
N THR A 281 -9.29 7.96 11.21
CA THR A 281 -8.25 8.42 10.28
C THR A 281 -8.21 7.52 9.04
N ALA A 282 -7.71 8.05 7.92
CA ALA A 282 -7.23 7.22 6.82
C ALA A 282 -5.95 6.48 7.26
N MET A 283 -5.70 5.30 6.70
CA MET A 283 -4.50 4.52 6.99
C MET A 283 -3.67 4.16 5.77
N ASP A 284 -4.09 4.56 4.58
CA ASP A 284 -3.30 4.54 3.35
C ASP A 284 -2.74 5.91 3.00
N GLY A 285 -1.82 5.92 2.04
CA GLY A 285 -1.40 7.11 1.34
C GLY A 285 -1.02 6.86 -0.10
N LEU A 286 -0.59 7.91 -0.81
CA LEU A 286 -0.14 7.84 -2.21
C LEU A 286 1.33 8.23 -2.38
N SER A 287 1.91 7.73 -3.47
CA SER A 287 3.13 8.30 -4.03
C SER A 287 3.25 8.01 -5.52
N PHE A 288 4.12 8.74 -6.21
CA PHE A 288 4.41 8.47 -7.63
C PHE A 288 5.05 7.09 -7.85
N PHE A 289 5.66 6.52 -6.80
CA PHE A 289 6.26 5.20 -6.79
C PHE A 289 5.58 4.36 -5.70
N HIS A 290 4.43 3.76 -5.99
CA HIS A 290 3.54 3.12 -4.99
C HIS A 290 4.21 2.12 -4.01
N GLU A 291 5.27 1.40 -4.41
CA GLU A 291 6.05 0.52 -3.52
C GLU A 291 6.88 1.30 -2.48
N ARG A 292 7.08 2.60 -2.70
CA ARG A 292 7.76 3.57 -1.84
C ARG A 292 6.79 4.68 -1.43
N THR A 293 5.82 4.32 -0.59
CA THR A 293 4.82 5.26 -0.05
C THR A 293 4.97 5.35 1.47
N PRO A 294 5.85 6.24 2.01
CA PRO A 294 6.09 6.27 3.45
C PRO A 294 4.97 6.99 4.23
N ALA A 295 4.29 7.97 3.62
CA ALA A 295 3.11 8.66 4.16
C ALA A 295 3.23 9.09 5.64
N ALA A 296 4.40 9.59 6.04
CA ALA A 296 4.73 9.81 7.44
C ALA A 296 3.82 10.84 8.11
N ASN A 297 3.66 12.04 7.53
CA ASN A 297 2.74 13.02 8.07
C ASN A 297 1.29 12.68 7.72
N GLU A 298 1.03 12.22 6.50
CA GLU A 298 -0.30 11.94 5.97
C GLU A 298 -1.04 10.84 6.75
N ALA A 299 -0.47 9.64 6.80
CA ALA A 299 -1.10 8.47 7.40
C ALA A 299 -0.50 8.15 8.78
N VAL A 300 0.83 8.04 8.88
CA VAL A 300 1.48 7.48 10.08
C VAL A 300 1.24 8.31 11.33
N ALA A 301 1.36 9.64 11.24
CA ALA A 301 1.13 10.54 12.35
C ALA A 301 -0.30 10.38 12.91
N SER A 302 -1.30 10.28 12.03
CA SER A 302 -2.71 10.14 12.40
C SER A 302 -3.01 8.74 12.96
N ILE A 303 -2.50 7.68 12.32
CA ILE A 303 -2.60 6.30 12.84
C ILE A 303 -2.01 6.22 14.25
N LEU A 304 -0.77 6.69 14.42
CA LEU A 304 -0.09 6.66 15.71
C LEU A 304 -0.87 7.42 16.78
N THR A 305 -1.43 8.58 16.42
CA THR A 305 -2.24 9.41 17.33
C THR A 305 -3.43 8.62 17.87
N LEU A 306 -4.14 7.87 17.01
CA LEU A 306 -5.28 7.02 17.41
C LEU A 306 -4.84 5.83 18.27
N LEU A 307 -3.75 5.14 17.90
CA LEU A 307 -3.22 4.01 18.67
C LEU A 307 -2.78 4.44 20.07
N ALA A 308 -2.12 5.59 20.17
CA ALA A 308 -1.68 6.15 21.44
C ALA A 308 -2.84 6.69 22.29
N ALA A 309 -3.82 7.35 21.66
CA ALA A 309 -4.99 7.85 22.36
C ALA A 309 -5.82 6.71 22.98
N THR A 310 -6.06 5.64 22.22
CA THR A 310 -6.81 4.47 22.71
C THR A 310 -6.06 3.72 23.81
N SER A 311 -4.73 3.61 23.70
CA SER A 311 -3.88 3.04 24.75
C SER A 311 -3.96 3.87 26.05
N ALA A 312 -3.94 5.21 25.96
CA ALA A 312 -4.07 6.08 27.12
C ALA A 312 -5.43 5.92 27.82
N LEU A 313 -6.53 5.81 27.08
CA LEU A 313 -7.86 5.57 27.64
C LEU A 313 -7.96 4.23 28.35
N LYS A 314 -7.44 3.16 27.73
CA LYS A 314 -7.36 1.84 28.35
C LYS A 314 -6.57 1.88 29.66
N ASN A 315 -5.41 2.54 29.66
CA ASN A 315 -4.54 2.62 30.83
C ASN A 315 -5.19 3.41 31.97
N ALA A 316 -5.83 4.54 31.66
CA ALA A 316 -6.58 5.33 32.65
C ALA A 316 -7.75 4.53 33.24
N SER A 317 -8.47 3.76 32.41
CA SER A 317 -9.54 2.88 32.88
C SER A 317 -9.02 1.76 33.78
N ARG A 318 -7.92 1.08 33.39
CA ARG A 318 -7.28 0.04 34.22
C ARG A 318 -6.74 0.56 35.54
N ALA A 319 -6.31 1.82 35.58
CA ALA A 319 -5.88 2.48 36.81
C ALA A 319 -7.06 2.89 37.72
N GLY A 320 -8.31 2.64 37.30
CA GLY A 320 -9.52 3.04 38.03
C GLY A 320 -9.79 4.54 38.00
N ALA A 321 -9.15 5.28 37.08
CA ALA A 321 -9.31 6.72 36.99
C ALA A 321 -10.59 7.12 36.24
N LEU A 322 -11.07 6.28 35.33
CA LEU A 322 -12.31 6.48 34.57
C LEU A 322 -13.00 5.13 34.30
N ASP A 323 -14.31 5.17 34.03
CA ASP A 323 -15.12 4.00 33.73
C ASP A 323 -15.71 4.10 32.31
N LEU A 324 -15.10 3.38 31.37
CA LEU A 324 -15.49 3.35 29.96
C LEU A 324 -16.91 2.80 29.75
N ASP A 325 -17.36 1.90 30.63
CA ASP A 325 -18.67 1.26 30.52
C ASP A 325 -19.78 2.10 31.15
N ALA A 326 -19.43 3.04 32.05
CA ALA A 326 -20.39 4.00 32.59
C ALA A 326 -20.69 5.19 31.65
N ALA A 327 -19.86 5.41 30.63
CA ALA A 327 -20.02 6.54 29.71
C ALA A 327 -21.38 6.48 28.96
N PRO A 328 -22.08 7.62 28.74
CA PRO A 328 -23.36 7.64 28.03
C PRO A 328 -23.25 7.31 26.54
N TYR A 329 -22.08 7.52 25.93
CA TYR A 329 -21.81 7.13 24.54
C TYR A 329 -20.72 6.07 24.47
N ASN A 330 -20.84 5.16 23.51
CA ASN A 330 -19.75 4.24 23.19
C ASN A 330 -18.65 4.95 22.42
N LEU A 331 -17.42 4.50 22.63
CA LEU A 331 -16.23 4.99 21.96
C LEU A 331 -15.87 4.02 20.83
N ALA A 332 -16.18 4.39 19.59
CA ALA A 332 -15.82 3.63 18.39
C ALA A 332 -14.58 4.23 17.73
N VAL A 333 -13.70 3.39 17.19
CA VAL A 333 -12.45 3.78 16.54
C VAL A 333 -12.37 3.10 15.18
N ALA A 334 -11.99 3.84 14.13
CA ALA A 334 -11.84 3.28 12.79
C ALA A 334 -10.63 3.82 12.03
N PHE A 335 -9.90 2.91 11.38
CA PHE A 335 -8.84 3.17 10.42
C PHE A 335 -9.37 2.76 9.03
N PHE A 336 -9.48 3.71 8.11
CA PHE A 336 -10.05 3.47 6.79
C PHE A 336 -8.95 3.21 5.76
N GLN A 337 -9.04 2.05 5.09
CA GLN A 337 -8.17 1.65 3.99
C GLN A 337 -8.67 2.22 2.67
N ALA A 338 -7.76 2.42 1.71
CA ALA A 338 -8.08 2.90 0.37
C ALA A 338 -8.89 4.22 0.35
N ASP A 339 -8.71 5.07 1.35
CA ASP A 339 -9.39 6.35 1.45
C ASP A 339 -8.80 7.40 0.50
N GLU A 340 -7.53 7.26 0.12
CA GLU A 340 -6.93 8.09 -0.93
C GLU A 340 -7.37 7.71 -2.35
N TRP A 341 -8.06 6.58 -2.49
CA TRP A 341 -8.58 6.06 -3.74
C TRP A 341 -10.07 6.35 -3.93
N GLY A 342 -10.48 7.59 -3.64
CA GLY A 342 -11.87 8.02 -3.76
C GLY A 342 -12.72 7.67 -2.55
N PHE A 343 -12.13 7.73 -1.36
CA PHE A 343 -12.75 7.42 -0.09
C PHE A 343 -13.31 5.99 -0.04
N ALA A 344 -12.67 5.03 -0.71
CA ALA A 344 -13.28 3.72 -0.96
C ALA A 344 -13.64 3.00 0.35
N GLY A 345 -12.77 3.07 1.36
CA GLY A 345 -13.02 2.52 2.70
C GLY A 345 -14.15 3.22 3.44
N SER A 346 -14.01 4.53 3.67
CA SER A 346 -14.95 5.31 4.48
C SER A 346 -16.29 5.50 3.79
N ARG A 347 -16.34 5.65 2.46
CA ARG A 347 -17.59 5.74 1.68
C ARG A 347 -18.36 4.43 1.72
N ARG A 348 -17.66 3.29 1.59
CA ARG A 348 -18.30 1.98 1.72
C ARG A 348 -18.81 1.76 3.14
N PHE A 349 -18.02 2.07 4.16
CA PHE A 349 -18.46 1.98 5.55
C PHE A 349 -19.68 2.85 5.83
N ALA A 350 -19.65 4.13 5.44
CA ALA A 350 -20.76 5.08 5.61
C ALA A 350 -22.04 4.63 4.90
N ARG A 351 -21.92 4.05 3.69
CA ARG A 351 -23.04 3.42 2.99
C ARG A 351 -23.58 2.24 3.80
N ASP A 352 -22.71 1.35 4.26
CA ASP A 352 -23.11 0.06 4.83
C ASP A 352 -23.77 0.19 6.22
N ILE A 353 -23.41 1.23 6.98
CA ILE A 353 -24.08 1.62 8.24
C ILE A 353 -25.36 2.45 8.03
N SER A 354 -25.64 2.93 6.82
CA SER A 354 -26.87 3.69 6.56
C SER A 354 -28.09 2.75 6.59
N PRO A 355 -29.30 3.24 6.94
CA PRO A 355 -30.51 2.43 6.91
C PRO A 355 -30.72 1.79 5.53
N GLY A 356 -30.82 0.45 5.48
CA GLY A 356 -30.95 -0.31 4.23
C GLY A 356 -29.66 -0.41 3.40
N GLY A 357 -28.50 0.02 3.91
CA GLY A 357 -27.23 0.06 3.18
C GLY A 357 -26.57 -1.29 2.91
N VAL A 358 -26.98 -2.35 3.61
CA VAL A 358 -26.59 -3.73 3.29
C VAL A 358 -27.83 -4.60 3.47
N ASP A 359 -28.19 -5.33 2.42
CA ASP A 359 -29.15 -6.42 2.48
C ASP A 359 -28.40 -7.74 2.67
N CYS A 360 -28.83 -8.54 3.66
CA CYS A 360 -28.15 -9.78 3.99
C CYS A 360 -29.03 -11.01 3.71
N PRO A 361 -28.98 -11.57 2.48
CA PRO A 361 -29.84 -12.67 2.10
C PRO A 361 -29.47 -14.00 2.77
N ALA A 362 -28.21 -14.17 3.20
CA ALA A 362 -27.75 -15.34 3.92
C ALA A 362 -26.76 -14.96 5.02
N THR A 363 -27.00 -15.49 6.22
CA THR A 363 -26.18 -15.23 7.40
C THR A 363 -25.52 -16.52 7.87
N ILE A 364 -24.20 -16.51 7.97
CA ILE A 364 -23.44 -17.56 8.65
C ILE A 364 -23.53 -17.26 10.16
N PRO A 365 -23.97 -18.23 10.98
CA PRO A 365 -24.17 -18.01 12.41
C PRO A 365 -22.90 -17.58 13.17
N ASP A 366 -23.09 -16.88 14.28
CA ASP A 366 -22.03 -16.30 15.12
C ASP A 366 -20.98 -17.33 15.57
N ASN A 367 -21.38 -18.59 15.85
CA ASN A 367 -20.45 -19.66 16.26
C ASN A 367 -19.56 -20.18 15.13
N SER A 368 -19.94 -19.94 13.87
CA SER A 368 -19.20 -20.31 12.67
C SER A 368 -18.54 -19.10 11.99
N SER A 369 -18.81 -17.87 12.44
CA SER A 369 -18.07 -16.66 12.04
C SER A 369 -16.83 -16.47 12.90
N ARG A 370 -15.75 -16.01 12.28
CA ARG A 370 -14.47 -15.71 12.94
C ARG A 370 -14.61 -14.77 14.14
N ASP A 371 -15.44 -13.74 13.96
CA ASP A 371 -15.53 -12.56 14.83
C ASP A 371 -16.77 -12.60 15.73
N GLY A 372 -17.44 -13.76 15.83
CA GLY A 372 -18.55 -13.98 16.77
C GLY A 372 -19.76 -13.05 16.58
N SER A 373 -19.93 -12.48 15.38
CA SER A 373 -20.91 -11.42 15.10
C SER A 373 -21.78 -11.67 13.86
N GLY A 374 -21.78 -12.93 13.40
CA GLY A 374 -22.44 -13.36 12.18
C GLY A 374 -21.71 -12.82 10.95
N ALA A 375 -21.61 -13.62 9.89
CA ALA A 375 -21.08 -13.16 8.62
C ALA A 375 -22.20 -13.11 7.58
N CYS A 376 -22.14 -12.16 6.67
CA CYS A 376 -23.11 -12.04 5.60
C CYS A 376 -22.54 -12.51 4.27
N VAL A 377 -23.34 -13.28 3.54
CA VAL A 377 -23.05 -13.72 2.19
C VAL A 377 -24.12 -13.15 1.26
N GLY A 378 -23.72 -12.36 0.26
CA GLY A 378 -24.66 -11.72 -0.65
C GLY A 378 -24.01 -11.21 -1.95
N PRO A 379 -24.81 -10.52 -2.79
CA PRO A 379 -24.35 -9.99 -4.08
C PRO A 379 -23.34 -8.84 -3.97
N ASP A 380 -23.34 -8.12 -2.84
CA ASP A 380 -22.37 -7.04 -2.57
C ASP A 380 -21.06 -7.56 -1.95
N GLY A 381 -20.90 -8.89 -1.92
CA GLY A 381 -19.74 -9.59 -1.38
C GLY A 381 -19.98 -10.25 -0.03
N ILE A 382 -18.89 -10.75 0.55
CA ILE A 382 -18.88 -11.34 1.89
C ILE A 382 -18.54 -10.26 2.93
N TYR A 383 -19.36 -10.13 3.97
CA TYR A 383 -19.02 -9.36 5.17
C TYR A 383 -18.60 -10.33 6.26
N PRO A 384 -17.32 -10.36 6.69
CA PRO A 384 -16.83 -11.32 7.67
C PRO A 384 -17.45 -11.13 9.06
N SER A 385 -17.94 -9.91 9.34
CA SER A 385 -18.66 -9.55 10.55
C SER A 385 -19.80 -8.60 10.20
N MET A 386 -20.97 -8.80 10.83
CA MET A 386 -22.11 -7.89 10.77
C MET A 386 -22.20 -6.94 11.97
N ALA A 387 -21.17 -6.86 12.80
CA ALA A 387 -21.16 -5.98 13.99
C ALA A 387 -21.36 -4.49 13.65
N PHE A 388 -21.03 -4.06 12.43
CA PHE A 388 -21.26 -2.69 11.99
C PHE A 388 -22.76 -2.34 11.89
N LYS A 389 -23.66 -3.33 11.83
CA LYS A 389 -25.11 -3.09 11.91
C LYS A 389 -25.55 -2.65 13.31
N ASP A 390 -24.89 -3.13 14.36
CA ASP A 390 -25.17 -2.66 15.72
C ASP A 390 -24.88 -1.15 15.85
N LEU A 391 -23.84 -0.64 15.17
CA LEU A 391 -23.56 0.79 15.04
C LEU A 391 -24.67 1.55 14.30
N ALA A 392 -25.22 0.98 13.24
CA ALA A 392 -26.29 1.58 12.44
C ALA A 392 -27.59 1.74 13.24
N GLU A 393 -27.95 0.74 14.05
CA GLU A 393 -29.21 0.72 14.79
C GLU A 393 -29.28 1.75 15.91
N LYS A 394 -28.16 1.96 16.63
CA LYS A 394 -28.09 3.00 17.68
C LYS A 394 -27.67 4.36 17.13
N GLY A 395 -26.94 4.37 16.03
CA GLY A 395 -26.46 5.57 15.34
C GLY A 395 -25.21 6.18 15.97
N PHE A 396 -24.57 7.04 15.17
CA PHE A 396 -23.46 7.88 15.59
C PHE A 396 -23.96 9.26 16.02
N VAL A 397 -23.38 9.80 17.08
CA VAL A 397 -23.69 11.16 17.54
C VAL A 397 -22.68 12.16 16.98
N HIS A 398 -21.40 11.81 17.00
CA HIS A 398 -20.31 12.68 16.59
C HIS A 398 -19.17 11.90 15.92
N VAL A 399 -18.49 12.54 14.96
CA VAL A 399 -17.24 12.06 14.36
C VAL A 399 -16.12 13.04 14.68
N LEU A 400 -15.00 12.52 15.18
CA LEU A 400 -13.73 13.24 15.33
C LEU A 400 -12.71 12.55 14.42
N ALA A 401 -12.38 13.18 13.30
CA ALA A 401 -11.32 12.70 12.44
C ALA A 401 -9.97 13.34 12.81
N VAL A 402 -8.88 12.64 12.56
CA VAL A 402 -7.50 13.13 12.72
C VAL A 402 -6.81 13.02 11.36
N ASP A 403 -6.19 14.10 10.92
CA ASP A 403 -5.50 14.16 9.62
C ASP A 403 -4.27 15.08 9.66
N GLN A 404 -3.12 14.60 9.16
CA GLN A 404 -1.84 15.32 9.08
C GLN A 404 -1.48 16.12 10.34
N VAL A 405 -1.36 15.43 11.48
CA VAL A 405 -1.00 16.03 12.78
C VAL A 405 0.47 15.87 13.14
N GLY A 406 1.30 15.41 12.21
CA GLY A 406 2.73 15.18 12.40
C GLY A 406 3.59 16.42 12.17
N VAL A 407 3.18 17.27 11.24
CA VAL A 407 3.77 18.59 10.95
C VAL A 407 2.75 19.64 11.35
N LEU A 408 3.17 20.59 12.18
CA LEU A 408 2.30 21.59 12.79
C LEU A 408 2.63 23.00 12.29
N GLY A 409 1.60 23.86 12.19
CA GLY A 409 1.77 25.24 11.77
C GLY A 409 2.60 26.11 12.74
N THR A 410 2.77 27.39 12.41
CA THR A 410 3.58 28.34 13.22
C THR A 410 2.75 29.37 13.99
N GLY A 411 1.43 29.19 14.10
CA GLY A 411 0.46 30.16 14.66
C GLY A 411 0.19 30.09 16.17
N GLY A 412 1.16 29.61 16.97
CA GLY A 412 1.01 29.33 18.40
C GLY A 412 1.18 30.54 19.35
N GLN A 413 0.62 30.48 20.56
CA GLN A 413 1.21 31.20 21.69
C GLN A 413 2.60 30.61 21.94
N ALA A 414 3.57 31.40 22.39
CA ALA A 414 4.94 30.92 22.61
C ALA A 414 4.94 29.69 23.55
N GLY A 415 5.45 28.56 23.05
CA GLY A 415 5.50 27.29 23.79
C GLY A 415 4.26 26.38 23.65
N SER A 416 3.31 26.72 22.77
CA SER A 416 2.15 25.85 22.46
C SER A 416 2.22 25.27 21.04
N LEU A 417 1.71 24.05 20.89
CA LEU A 417 1.56 23.36 19.60
C LEU A 417 0.25 23.80 18.93
N PRO A 418 0.27 24.41 17.73
CA PRO A 418 -0.95 24.85 17.06
C PRO A 418 -1.60 23.71 16.28
N LEU A 419 -2.91 23.53 16.49
CA LEU A 419 -3.78 22.67 15.71
C LEU A 419 -5.02 23.43 15.23
N THR A 420 -5.70 22.87 14.25
CA THR A 420 -6.99 23.38 13.78
C THR A 420 -8.06 22.30 13.89
N ALA A 421 -9.21 22.65 14.43
CA ALA A 421 -10.43 21.86 14.33
C ALA A 421 -11.27 22.39 13.16
N LEU A 422 -11.18 21.70 12.01
CA LEU A 422 -11.94 21.99 10.80
C LEU A 422 -13.30 21.32 10.87
N TYR A 423 -14.35 22.03 10.46
CA TYR A 423 -15.70 21.49 10.39
C TYR A 423 -16.43 22.05 9.16
N ASP A 424 -17.51 21.39 8.73
CA ASP A 424 -18.34 21.91 7.64
C ASP A 424 -19.17 23.14 8.11
N LYS A 425 -20.08 23.67 7.30
CA LYS A 425 -20.80 24.94 7.56
C LYS A 425 -21.43 25.12 8.95
N ALA A 426 -21.85 24.04 9.63
CA ALA A 426 -22.49 24.11 10.93
C ALA A 426 -21.53 23.68 12.05
N PRO A 427 -21.25 24.52 13.08
CA PRO A 427 -20.31 24.20 14.13
C PRO A 427 -20.78 23.00 14.98
N PRO A 428 -19.98 21.93 15.10
CA PRO A 428 -20.29 20.77 15.93
C PRO A 428 -19.98 21.10 17.39
N THR A 429 -20.87 21.85 18.04
CA THR A 429 -20.62 22.48 19.36
C THR A 429 -20.14 21.50 20.44
N ALA A 430 -20.66 20.28 20.47
CA ALA A 430 -20.22 19.25 21.41
C ALA A 430 -18.78 18.80 21.15
N VAL A 431 -18.40 18.61 19.87
CA VAL A 431 -17.03 18.23 19.46
C VAL A 431 -16.06 19.36 19.78
N LEU A 432 -16.42 20.61 19.45
CA LEU A 432 -15.58 21.76 19.72
C LEU A 432 -15.39 22.00 21.23
N ASP A 433 -16.45 21.92 22.05
CA ASP A 433 -16.32 22.05 23.52
C ASP A 433 -15.43 20.92 24.07
N ALA A 434 -15.57 19.69 23.59
CA ALA A 434 -14.73 18.59 24.06
C ALA A 434 -13.24 18.83 23.76
N ILE A 435 -12.92 19.35 22.57
CA ILE A 435 -11.56 19.72 22.18
C ILE A 435 -11.03 20.87 23.06
N ASP A 436 -11.82 21.93 23.26
CA ASP A 436 -11.43 23.08 24.08
C ASP A 436 -11.16 22.68 25.53
N ARG A 437 -12.00 21.80 26.10
CA ARG A 437 -11.84 21.27 27.46
C ARG A 437 -10.62 20.35 27.57
N ALA A 438 -10.36 19.56 26.54
CA ALA A 438 -9.17 18.72 26.48
C ALA A 438 -7.91 19.59 26.44
N ALA A 439 -7.86 20.62 25.59
CA ALA A 439 -6.76 21.57 25.50
C ALA A 439 -6.54 22.31 26.83
N ALA A 440 -7.62 22.75 27.48
CA ALA A 440 -7.55 23.45 28.77
C ALA A 440 -7.06 22.58 29.94
N SER A 441 -7.15 21.24 29.83
CA SER A 441 -6.65 20.32 30.86
C SER A 441 -5.17 19.97 30.69
N MET A 442 -4.54 20.37 29.59
CA MET A 442 -3.15 20.01 29.29
C MET A 442 -2.15 20.72 30.21
N ALA A 443 -1.07 20.02 30.55
CA ALA A 443 0.03 20.62 31.30
C ALA A 443 0.73 21.70 30.45
N PRO A 444 1.30 22.76 31.04
CA PRO A 444 1.98 23.82 30.29
C PRO A 444 3.12 23.31 29.39
N SER A 445 3.81 22.24 29.78
CA SER A 445 4.88 21.62 28.98
C SER A 445 4.40 20.82 27.77
N GLN A 446 3.09 20.58 27.67
CA GLN A 446 2.43 19.85 26.57
C GLN A 446 1.32 20.70 25.96
N ALA A 447 1.35 22.03 26.16
CA ALA A 447 0.24 22.89 25.79
C ALA A 447 -0.05 22.79 24.29
N VAL A 448 -1.29 22.44 23.96
CA VAL A 448 -1.81 22.47 22.59
C VAL A 448 -2.87 23.55 22.50
N MET A 449 -2.78 24.37 21.46
CA MET A 449 -3.78 25.40 21.17
C MET A 449 -4.53 25.00 19.91
N VAL A 450 -5.85 24.84 20.03
CA VAL A 450 -6.70 24.49 18.91
C VAL A 450 -7.49 25.70 18.46
N THR A 451 -7.44 25.99 17.16
CA THR A 451 -8.27 27.01 16.53
C THR A 451 -9.42 26.33 15.80
N SER A 452 -10.66 26.73 16.05
CA SER A 452 -11.80 26.25 15.28
C SER A 452 -11.93 27.03 13.98
N LEU A 453 -12.13 26.34 12.85
CA LEU A 453 -12.21 26.95 11.53
C LEU A 453 -13.35 26.34 10.72
N ASP A 454 -14.26 27.21 10.26
CA ASP A 454 -15.32 26.86 9.32
C ASP A 454 -14.70 26.60 7.93
N GLY A 455 -14.92 25.39 7.42
CA GLY A 455 -14.48 24.96 6.09
C GLY A 455 -15.15 25.71 4.94
N SER A 456 -16.17 26.53 5.22
CA SER A 456 -16.87 27.38 4.25
C SER A 456 -17.49 26.59 3.08
N GLY A 457 -17.86 25.33 3.33
CA GLY A 457 -18.37 24.40 2.33
C GLY A 457 -17.31 23.57 1.60
N ALA A 458 -16.07 23.56 2.09
CA ALA A 458 -15.02 22.65 1.69
C ALA A 458 -14.50 21.86 2.90
N LEU A 459 -14.23 20.57 2.72
CA LEU A 459 -13.54 19.73 3.69
C LEU A 459 -12.27 19.16 3.03
N PRO A 460 -11.18 18.98 3.79
CA PRO A 460 -10.02 18.27 3.28
C PRO A 460 -10.36 16.80 2.99
N PRO A 461 -9.66 16.16 2.03
CA PRO A 461 -9.79 14.73 1.80
C PRO A 461 -9.47 13.98 3.10
N SER A 462 -10.48 13.33 3.65
CA SER A 462 -10.37 12.58 4.90
C SER A 462 -11.60 11.68 5.02
N PRO A 463 -11.59 10.67 5.90
CA PRO A 463 -12.76 9.83 6.11
C PRO A 463 -14.01 10.61 6.52
N PHE A 464 -13.86 11.77 7.18
CA PHE A 464 -14.99 12.60 7.57
C PHE A 464 -15.81 13.11 6.38
N THR A 465 -15.19 13.30 5.20
CA THR A 465 -15.88 13.68 3.96
C THR A 465 -16.99 12.69 3.60
N SER A 466 -16.76 11.39 3.79
CA SER A 466 -17.77 10.35 3.55
C SER A 466 -18.94 10.43 4.53
N PHE A 467 -18.68 10.73 5.81
CA PHE A 467 -19.72 10.84 6.83
C PHE A 467 -20.51 12.15 6.76
N ALA A 468 -19.85 13.26 6.40
CA ALA A 468 -20.50 14.55 6.17
C ALA A 468 -21.46 14.52 4.97
N ARG A 469 -21.19 13.66 3.98
CA ARG A 469 -22.06 13.42 2.81
C ARG A 469 -23.00 12.22 2.97
N GLY A 470 -22.89 11.47 4.06
CA GLY A 470 -23.70 10.29 4.35
C GLY A 470 -25.19 10.60 4.49
N THR A 471 -26.02 9.57 4.63
CA THR A 471 -27.47 9.72 4.85
C THR A 471 -27.91 8.96 6.11
N PRO A 472 -28.14 9.64 7.25
CA PRO A 472 -28.03 11.10 7.46
C PRO A 472 -26.57 11.58 7.52
N ALA A 473 -26.36 12.86 7.19
CA ALA A 473 -25.06 13.50 7.36
C ALA A 473 -24.71 13.58 8.85
N LEU A 474 -23.50 13.17 9.22
CA LEU A 474 -23.03 13.20 10.61
C LEU A 474 -22.33 14.52 10.95
N SER A 475 -22.56 14.99 12.18
CA SER A 475 -21.88 16.17 12.74
C SER A 475 -20.50 15.78 13.27
N GLY A 476 -19.48 16.58 12.98
CA GLY A 476 -18.11 16.24 13.36
C GLY A 476 -17.10 17.30 12.99
N ALA A 477 -15.85 17.08 13.42
CA ALA A 477 -14.71 17.92 13.11
C ALA A 477 -13.49 17.07 12.75
N ILE A 478 -12.54 17.66 12.03
CA ILE A 478 -11.25 17.09 11.67
C ILE A 478 -10.19 17.89 12.43
N LEU A 479 -9.42 17.21 13.28
CA LEU A 479 -8.28 17.80 13.96
C LEU A 479 -7.04 17.67 13.07
N THR A 480 -6.43 18.79 12.74
CA THR A 480 -5.36 18.87 11.73
C THR A 480 -4.19 19.75 12.18
N GLY A 481 -3.00 19.46 11.64
CA GLY A 481 -1.81 20.31 11.80
C GLY A 481 -1.81 21.57 10.93
N TYR A 482 -2.75 21.66 9.99
CA TYR A 482 -2.87 22.73 9.01
C TYR A 482 -4.17 23.54 9.21
N GLY A 483 -4.36 24.60 8.41
CA GLY A 483 -5.56 25.46 8.49
C GLY A 483 -6.35 25.42 7.18
N LYS A 484 -6.13 26.41 6.31
CA LYS A 484 -6.81 26.51 5.01
C LYS A 484 -6.19 25.66 3.90
N THR A 485 -4.92 25.30 4.04
CA THR A 485 -4.13 24.55 3.07
C THR A 485 -3.09 23.72 3.82
N PHE A 486 -2.68 22.60 3.24
CA PHE A 486 -1.60 21.77 3.76
C PHE A 486 -0.31 22.59 3.89
N ILE A 487 0.43 22.30 4.95
CA ILE A 487 1.69 22.98 5.27
C ILE A 487 2.92 22.17 4.84
N ASP A 488 2.81 20.84 4.87
CA ASP A 488 3.86 19.95 4.41
C ASP A 488 3.93 19.99 2.88
N PRO A 489 5.08 20.36 2.27
CA PRO A 489 5.24 20.34 0.82
C PRO A 489 5.26 18.92 0.20
N ARG A 490 5.41 17.86 1.00
CA ARG A 490 5.65 16.49 0.53
C ARG A 490 4.40 15.61 0.56
N TYR A 491 3.20 16.18 0.67
CA TYR A 491 1.95 15.43 0.59
C TYR A 491 1.95 14.47 -0.61
N HIS A 492 1.61 13.19 -0.40
CA HIS A 492 1.69 12.12 -1.40
C HIS A 492 3.08 11.93 -2.05
N SER A 493 4.19 12.32 -1.41
CA SER A 493 5.54 12.13 -1.95
C SER A 493 6.25 10.96 -1.28
N HIS A 494 7.14 10.30 -2.04
CA HIS A 494 8.12 9.35 -1.51
C HIS A 494 9.09 9.99 -0.49
N GLU A 495 9.14 11.33 -0.43
CA GLU A 495 9.92 12.11 0.52
C GLU A 495 9.19 12.40 1.85
N ASP A 496 7.89 12.09 1.98
CA ASP A 496 7.14 12.21 3.25
C ASP A 496 7.58 11.11 4.23
N THR A 497 8.78 11.26 4.76
CA THR A 497 9.44 10.32 5.66
C THR A 497 9.37 10.78 7.12
N ALA A 498 9.61 9.88 8.06
CA ALA A 498 9.60 10.17 9.50
C ALA A 498 10.60 11.26 9.97
N ALA A 499 11.47 11.75 9.09
CA ALA A 499 12.44 12.79 9.39
C ALA A 499 11.80 14.10 9.88
N VAL A 500 10.51 14.32 9.59
CA VAL A 500 9.81 15.59 9.87
C VAL A 500 8.89 15.52 11.07
N LEU A 501 8.81 14.36 11.69
CA LEU A 501 7.92 14.10 12.80
C LEU A 501 8.66 14.30 14.13
N ASP A 502 8.00 14.97 15.07
CA ASP A 502 8.47 15.10 16.45
C ASP A 502 7.64 14.17 17.38
N PRO A 503 8.24 13.10 17.93
CA PRO A 503 7.57 12.20 18.86
C PRO A 503 6.97 12.90 20.09
N THR A 504 7.60 13.97 20.58
CA THR A 504 7.14 14.72 21.76
C THR A 504 5.89 15.53 21.43
N ALA A 505 5.88 16.17 20.25
CA ALA A 505 4.70 16.86 19.75
C ALA A 505 3.54 15.88 19.53
N LEU A 506 3.79 14.74 18.88
CA LEU A 506 2.80 13.70 18.65
C LEU A 506 2.24 13.11 19.95
N SER A 507 3.05 12.93 20.99
CA SER A 507 2.57 12.53 22.33
C SER A 507 1.60 13.56 22.93
N SER A 508 1.85 14.86 22.74
CA SER A 508 0.95 15.92 23.21
C SER A 508 -0.36 15.94 22.41
N VAL A 509 -0.28 15.78 21.08
CA VAL A 509 -1.45 15.66 20.20
C VAL A 509 -2.29 14.43 20.57
N ALA A 510 -1.68 13.26 20.74
CA ALA A 510 -2.37 12.05 21.14
C ALA A 510 -3.03 12.17 22.52
N THR A 511 -2.39 12.87 23.46
CA THR A 511 -2.98 13.19 24.76
C THR A 511 -4.22 14.07 24.62
N LEU A 512 -4.15 15.13 23.78
CA LEU A 512 -5.30 15.97 23.46
C LEU A 512 -6.45 15.16 22.86
N VAL A 513 -6.17 14.33 21.85
CA VAL A 513 -7.16 13.50 21.16
C VAL A 513 -7.82 12.52 22.14
N ALA A 514 -7.03 11.84 22.99
CA ALA A 514 -7.55 10.93 24.00
C ALA A 514 -8.54 11.63 24.95
N ARG A 515 -8.14 12.80 25.47
CA ARG A 515 -8.96 13.60 26.38
C ARG A 515 -10.21 14.14 25.72
N ALA A 516 -10.11 14.63 24.48
CA ALA A 516 -11.27 15.12 23.72
C ALA A 516 -12.25 13.97 23.43
N PHE A 517 -11.74 12.80 23.06
CA PHE A 517 -12.54 11.62 22.78
C PHE A 517 -13.26 11.11 24.03
N TRP A 518 -12.57 11.02 25.17
CA TRP A 518 -13.21 10.72 26.47
C TRP A 518 -14.26 11.77 26.84
N LYS A 519 -13.93 13.06 26.68
CA LYS A 519 -14.86 14.15 26.99
C LYS A 519 -16.13 14.07 26.15
N LEU A 520 -16.00 13.70 24.88
CA LEU A 520 -17.14 13.44 24.00
C LEU A 520 -18.00 12.30 24.51
N ALA A 521 -17.37 11.18 24.88
CA ALA A 521 -18.11 10.01 25.33
C ALA A 521 -18.80 10.20 26.68
N ALA A 522 -18.18 10.93 27.60
CA ALA A 522 -18.75 11.25 28.91
C ALA A 522 -20.00 12.17 28.81
N GLY A 523 -20.18 12.86 27.67
CA GLY A 523 -21.34 13.69 27.40
C GLY A 523 -21.48 14.95 28.30
N PRO A 524 -22.52 15.75 28.09
CA PRO A 524 -22.84 16.90 28.95
C PRO A 524 -23.68 16.50 30.17
N GLY A 525 -23.40 17.07 31.37
CA GLY A 525 -24.24 16.91 32.57
C GLY A 525 -23.63 16.10 33.72
N GLU A 526 -24.47 15.52 34.60
CA GLU A 526 -24.04 14.56 35.63
C GLU A 526 -23.52 13.29 34.93
N GLY A 527 -22.20 13.07 34.96
CA GLY A 527 -21.51 12.05 34.14
C GLY A 527 -20.47 12.63 33.18
N ALA A 528 -20.42 13.96 33.03
CA ALA A 528 -19.40 14.63 32.23
C ALA A 528 -17.99 14.41 32.80
N ALA A 529 -17.00 14.21 31.92
CA ALA A 529 -15.62 14.00 32.33
C ALA A 529 -15.12 15.14 33.23
N SER A 530 -14.66 14.76 34.42
CA SER A 530 -14.07 15.59 35.46
C SER A 530 -12.64 16.00 35.11
N ALA A 531 -12.15 17.05 35.77
CA ALA A 531 -10.76 17.48 35.57
C ALA A 531 -9.75 16.38 35.95
N ALA A 532 -10.02 15.62 37.02
CA ALA A 532 -9.16 14.53 37.47
C ALA A 532 -9.10 13.38 36.46
N GLU A 533 -10.24 13.01 35.84
CA GLU A 533 -10.28 12.01 34.77
C GLU A 533 -9.44 12.46 33.57
N LEU A 534 -9.58 13.72 33.14
CA LEU A 534 -8.80 14.26 32.03
C LEU A 534 -7.31 14.30 32.36
N GLU A 535 -6.92 14.72 33.57
CA GLU A 535 -5.53 14.75 34.02
C GLU A 535 -4.89 13.36 34.08
N ALA A 536 -5.67 12.32 34.40
CA ALA A 536 -5.20 10.93 34.41
C ALA A 536 -4.93 10.34 33.02
N ILE A 537 -5.51 10.92 31.96
CA ILE A 537 -5.27 10.49 30.58
C ILE A 537 -4.01 11.19 30.06
N GLY A 538 -2.97 10.41 29.77
CA GLY A 538 -1.70 10.91 29.23
C GLY A 538 -1.00 9.89 28.34
N VAL A 539 -0.24 10.39 27.37
CA VAL A 539 0.56 9.57 26.45
C VAL A 539 2.04 9.86 26.66
N GLU A 540 2.84 8.82 26.86
CA GLU A 540 4.28 8.95 27.08
C GLU A 540 5.06 9.14 25.75
N PRO A 541 5.99 10.11 25.66
CA PRO A 541 6.79 10.32 24.44
C PRO A 541 7.66 9.13 24.03
N ALA A 542 8.16 8.34 24.99
CA ALA A 542 8.97 7.15 24.69
C ALA A 542 8.15 6.09 23.94
N PHE A 543 6.93 5.82 24.41
CA PHE A 543 6.00 4.93 23.75
C PHE A 543 5.67 5.38 22.31
N VAL A 544 5.48 6.68 22.10
CA VAL A 544 5.28 7.26 20.77
C VAL A 544 6.51 7.09 19.89
N SER A 545 7.71 7.35 20.42
CA SER A 545 8.95 7.19 19.68
C SER A 545 9.17 5.74 19.22
N ASP A 546 8.93 4.76 20.08
CA ASP A 546 9.12 3.34 19.76
C ASP A 546 8.13 2.87 18.68
N LEU A 547 6.86 3.26 18.81
CA LEU A 547 5.83 2.91 17.81
C LEU A 547 6.07 3.63 16.48
N LEU A 548 6.56 4.87 16.50
CA LEU A 548 6.90 5.62 15.29
C LEU A 548 8.04 4.95 14.52
N ASP A 549 9.07 4.46 15.22
CA ASP A 549 10.19 3.76 14.59
C ASP A 549 9.71 2.48 13.88
N CYS A 550 8.86 1.69 14.55
CA CYS A 550 8.20 0.52 13.95
C CYS A 550 7.41 0.85 12.69
N LEU A 551 6.51 1.84 12.77
CA LEU A 551 5.62 2.19 11.66
C LEU A 551 6.36 2.71 10.43
N THR A 552 7.52 3.35 10.62
CA THR A 552 8.22 4.07 9.55
C THR A 552 9.48 3.38 9.02
N ARG A 553 10.09 2.48 9.80
CA ARG A 553 11.34 1.81 9.40
C ARG A 553 11.20 0.32 9.12
N ASP A 554 10.51 -0.41 9.99
CA ASP A 554 10.41 -1.86 9.90
C ASP A 554 9.16 -2.41 10.59
N TRP A 555 8.20 -2.87 9.80
CA TRP A 555 7.00 -3.53 10.30
C TRP A 555 7.26 -4.94 10.89
N ASP A 556 8.49 -5.47 10.78
CA ASP A 556 8.94 -6.65 11.52
C ASP A 556 9.54 -6.33 12.90
N CYS A 557 9.47 -5.08 13.35
CA CYS A 557 9.84 -4.73 14.72
C CYS A 557 9.07 -5.59 15.76
N PRO A 558 9.61 -5.81 16.98
CA PRO A 558 8.99 -6.69 17.97
C PRO A 558 7.53 -6.37 18.30
N ALA A 559 7.18 -5.07 18.41
CA ALA A 559 5.83 -4.64 18.75
C ALA A 559 4.81 -5.01 17.67
N MET A 560 5.05 -4.61 16.41
CA MET A 560 4.13 -4.90 15.29
C MET A 560 4.07 -6.39 14.96
N LYS A 561 5.23 -7.06 14.97
CA LYS A 561 5.33 -8.49 14.68
C LYS A 561 4.50 -9.32 15.65
N ALA A 562 4.52 -9.02 16.95
CA ALA A 562 3.78 -9.78 17.94
C ALA A 562 2.25 -9.69 17.71
N PHE A 563 1.71 -8.49 17.50
CA PHE A 563 0.29 -8.30 17.19
C PHE A 563 -0.15 -8.99 15.90
N ARG A 564 0.64 -8.84 14.82
CA ARG A 564 0.36 -9.49 13.53
C ARG A 564 0.42 -11.01 13.66
N ASP A 565 1.42 -11.54 14.34
CA ASP A 565 1.56 -12.99 14.49
C ASP A 565 0.42 -13.57 15.34
N SER A 566 -0.04 -12.85 16.38
CA SER A 566 -1.25 -13.21 17.12
C SER A 566 -2.47 -13.29 16.19
N GLU A 567 -2.70 -12.27 15.38
CA GLU A 567 -3.81 -12.23 14.41
C GLU A 567 -3.79 -13.42 13.45
N ILE A 568 -2.63 -13.70 12.86
CA ILE A 568 -2.44 -14.84 11.94
C ILE A 568 -2.61 -16.18 12.68
N SER A 569 -2.13 -16.29 13.92
CA SER A 569 -2.30 -17.51 14.72
C SER A 569 -3.76 -17.78 15.05
N ASN A 570 -4.54 -16.75 15.42
CA ASN A 570 -5.98 -16.87 15.66
C ASN A 570 -6.73 -17.27 14.38
N LEU A 571 -6.32 -16.73 13.23
CA LEU A 571 -6.93 -17.08 11.94
C LEU A 571 -6.63 -18.53 11.52
N LYS A 572 -5.39 -19.01 11.72
CA LYS A 572 -5.02 -20.41 11.46
C LYS A 572 -5.83 -21.40 12.29
N ASP A 573 -6.00 -21.09 13.58
CA ASP A 573 -6.83 -21.88 14.49
C ASP A 573 -8.29 -21.91 14.04
N TYR A 574 -8.88 -20.74 13.74
CA TYR A 574 -10.25 -20.64 13.23
C TYR A 574 -10.46 -21.43 11.94
N LEU A 575 -9.55 -21.31 10.98
CA LEU A 575 -9.63 -22.05 9.71
C LEU A 575 -9.26 -23.53 9.86
N GLN A 576 -8.69 -23.97 10.99
CA GLN A 576 -8.15 -25.30 11.22
C GLN A 576 -7.06 -25.66 10.18
N MET A 577 -6.19 -24.70 9.88
CA MET A 577 -5.12 -24.84 8.88
C MET A 577 -3.75 -24.80 9.54
N SER A 578 -2.88 -25.75 9.19
CA SER A 578 -1.48 -25.77 9.63
C SER A 578 -0.61 -24.72 8.92
N TYR A 579 -0.99 -24.34 7.71
CA TYR A 579 -0.32 -23.32 6.91
C TYR A 579 -1.34 -22.35 6.34
N LEU A 580 -1.04 -21.06 6.45
CA LEU A 580 -1.78 -19.97 5.83
C LEU A 580 -0.76 -19.09 5.15
N TYR A 581 -0.94 -18.83 3.86
CA TYR A 581 -0.12 -17.86 3.16
C TYR A 581 -0.38 -16.49 3.76
N THR A 582 0.68 -15.82 4.19
CA THR A 582 0.64 -14.44 4.65
C THR A 582 1.45 -13.59 3.68
N PRO A 583 0.91 -12.47 3.19
CA PRO A 583 1.68 -11.54 2.38
C PRO A 583 2.99 -11.15 3.09
N PRO A 584 4.12 -11.08 2.37
CA PRO A 584 5.38 -10.65 2.96
C PRO A 584 5.25 -9.21 3.47
N VAL A 585 6.03 -8.90 4.50
CA VAL A 585 6.11 -7.54 5.04
C VAL A 585 6.95 -6.69 4.08
N PRO A 586 6.42 -5.55 3.57
CA PRO A 586 7.18 -4.67 2.69
C PRO A 586 8.36 -4.05 3.45
N ARG A 587 9.50 -3.93 2.78
CA ARG A 587 10.72 -3.32 3.31
C ARG A 587 11.30 -2.36 2.28
N PRO A 588 11.34 -1.05 2.56
CA PRO A 588 10.78 -0.38 3.74
C PRO A 588 9.23 -0.45 3.78
N PRO A 589 8.60 -0.09 4.92
CA PRO A 589 7.15 0.05 5.01
C PRO A 589 6.54 0.87 3.87
N THR A 590 5.40 0.43 3.36
CA THR A 590 4.60 1.17 2.38
C THR A 590 3.14 1.24 2.82
N TYR A 591 2.58 2.44 2.78
CA TYR A 591 1.19 2.74 3.10
C TYR A 591 0.30 2.76 1.85
N TYR A 592 0.80 2.27 0.72
CA TYR A 592 -0.04 2.02 -0.43
C TYR A 592 -1.12 0.97 -0.10
N ALA A 593 -2.38 1.28 -0.42
CA ALA A 593 -3.50 0.39 -0.15
C ALA A 593 -3.33 -0.99 -0.79
N GLY A 594 -2.80 -1.08 -2.02
CA GLY A 594 -2.66 -2.32 -2.79
C GLY A 594 -3.98 -2.83 -3.37
N VAL A 595 -3.93 -4.00 -4.03
CA VAL A 595 -5.13 -4.63 -4.63
C VAL A 595 -5.94 -5.46 -3.65
N LEU A 596 -7.23 -5.66 -3.97
CA LEU A 596 -8.06 -6.71 -3.41
C LEU A 596 -7.93 -7.98 -4.26
N ALA A 597 -7.25 -8.99 -3.71
CA ALA A 597 -7.07 -10.29 -4.35
C ALA A 597 -7.41 -11.43 -3.37
N PRO A 598 -7.67 -12.66 -3.86
CA PRO A 598 -7.66 -13.83 -3.00
C PRO A 598 -6.36 -13.87 -2.19
N TYR A 599 -6.46 -14.14 -0.88
CA TYR A 599 -5.32 -14.12 0.06
C TYR A 599 -4.68 -12.74 0.31
N GLN A 600 -5.24 -11.65 -0.23
CA GLN A 600 -4.79 -10.27 -0.04
C GLN A 600 -5.99 -9.34 0.20
N GLY A 601 -6.57 -9.42 1.39
CA GLY A 601 -7.63 -8.53 1.84
C GLY A 601 -9.02 -8.81 1.26
N LEU A 602 -9.21 -9.66 0.25
CA LEU A 602 -10.54 -10.03 -0.23
C LEU A 602 -11.25 -10.94 0.80
N PRO A 603 -12.46 -10.58 1.29
CA PRO A 603 -13.25 -11.47 2.13
C PRO A 603 -13.80 -12.64 1.32
N LEU A 604 -13.78 -13.82 1.93
CA LEU A 604 -14.17 -15.08 1.30
C LEU A 604 -15.05 -15.89 2.24
N VAL A 605 -15.91 -16.72 1.65
CA VAL A 605 -16.61 -17.80 2.34
C VAL A 605 -16.12 -19.14 1.80
N GLN A 606 -15.73 -20.03 2.70
CA GLN A 606 -15.45 -21.44 2.41
C GLN A 606 -16.70 -22.27 2.70
N HIS A 607 -17.28 -22.88 1.66
CA HIS A 607 -18.43 -23.77 1.77
C HIS A 607 -17.97 -25.24 1.91
N LEU A 608 -18.38 -25.92 2.97
CA LEU A 608 -17.83 -27.21 3.41
C LEU A 608 -18.88 -28.33 3.60
N ASP A 609 -20.06 -28.24 2.99
CA ASP A 609 -21.11 -29.27 3.15
C ASP A 609 -20.90 -30.49 2.22
N ASP A 610 -20.62 -31.66 2.81
CA ASP A 610 -20.54 -32.96 2.12
C ASP A 610 -21.93 -33.60 1.85
N SER A 611 -23.01 -33.04 2.40
CA SER A 611 -24.31 -33.73 2.53
C SER A 611 -25.40 -33.31 1.56
N SER A 612 -25.16 -32.37 0.65
CA SER A 612 -26.13 -32.04 -0.40
C SER A 612 -25.48 -31.64 -1.73
N HIS A 613 -25.51 -32.56 -2.70
CA HIS A 613 -25.56 -32.20 -4.13
C HIS A 613 -26.93 -31.57 -4.45
N ALA A 614 -27.29 -30.49 -3.74
CA ALA A 614 -28.31 -29.57 -4.24
C ALA A 614 -27.78 -29.06 -5.58
N GLU A 615 -28.58 -29.22 -6.64
CA GLU A 615 -28.15 -29.10 -8.04
C GLU A 615 -27.16 -27.95 -8.31
N GLY A 616 -25.86 -28.28 -8.38
CA GLY A 616 -24.81 -27.40 -8.92
C GLY A 616 -23.91 -26.63 -7.95
N VAL A 617 -23.97 -26.83 -6.62
CA VAL A 617 -23.01 -26.21 -5.67
C VAL A 617 -22.04 -27.26 -5.13
N ASP A 618 -20.79 -27.25 -5.61
CA ASP A 618 -19.69 -28.04 -5.04
C ASP A 618 -19.07 -27.30 -3.82
N THR A 619 -18.36 -28.05 -2.95
CA THR A 619 -17.51 -27.45 -1.92
C THR A 619 -16.49 -26.51 -2.57
N GLY A 620 -16.38 -25.29 -2.05
CA GLY A 620 -15.70 -24.22 -2.78
C GLY A 620 -15.47 -22.95 -1.96
N ILE A 621 -14.79 -22.00 -2.60
CA ILE A 621 -14.48 -20.68 -2.02
C ILE A 621 -15.14 -19.62 -2.89
N TYR A 622 -15.89 -18.71 -2.27
CA TYR A 622 -16.64 -17.67 -2.96
C TYR A 622 -16.35 -16.29 -2.38
N ALA A 623 -16.34 -15.26 -3.23
CA ALA A 623 -16.17 -13.85 -2.83
C ALA A 623 -17.49 -13.06 -2.80
N ALA A 624 -18.54 -13.61 -3.39
CA ALA A 624 -19.90 -13.08 -3.40
C ALA A 624 -20.91 -14.20 -3.70
N TRP A 625 -22.20 -13.89 -3.66
CA TRP A 625 -23.25 -14.81 -4.10
C TRP A 625 -24.23 -14.15 -5.07
N PRO A 626 -24.72 -14.83 -6.12
CA PRO A 626 -25.60 -14.22 -7.11
C PRO A 626 -26.85 -13.57 -6.50
N ALA A 627 -27.20 -12.39 -6.99
CA ALA A 627 -28.42 -11.69 -6.58
C ALA A 627 -29.68 -12.55 -6.86
N GLY A 628 -30.64 -12.52 -5.93
CA GLY A 628 -31.88 -13.29 -6.02
C GLY A 628 -31.74 -14.79 -5.70
N GLN A 629 -30.54 -15.26 -5.35
CA GLN A 629 -30.31 -16.61 -4.86
C GLN A 629 -29.96 -16.57 -3.36
N VAL A 630 -30.37 -17.61 -2.63
CA VAL A 630 -30.01 -17.78 -1.22
C VAL A 630 -28.81 -18.70 -1.14
N PHE A 631 -27.75 -18.26 -0.47
CA PHE A 631 -26.57 -19.09 -0.23
C PHE A 631 -26.95 -20.26 0.71
N PRO A 632 -26.67 -21.52 0.34
CA PRO A 632 -26.99 -22.67 1.17
C PRO A 632 -25.99 -22.77 2.33
N VAL A 633 -26.28 -22.11 3.45
CA VAL A 633 -25.37 -22.09 4.62
C VAL A 633 -25.19 -23.49 5.18
N GLY A 634 -23.97 -24.02 5.06
CA GLY A 634 -23.53 -25.27 5.68
C GLY A 634 -23.10 -25.06 7.14
N ALA A 635 -23.23 -26.10 7.96
CA ALA A 635 -22.87 -26.04 9.38
C ALA A 635 -21.38 -25.79 9.64
N GLN A 636 -20.52 -26.11 8.65
CA GLN A 636 -19.07 -25.95 8.71
C GLN A 636 -18.56 -24.73 7.92
N ASP A 637 -19.46 -23.92 7.35
CA ASP A 637 -19.04 -22.80 6.51
C ASP A 637 -18.30 -21.74 7.31
N LYS A 638 -17.21 -21.22 6.73
CA LYS A 638 -16.34 -20.22 7.37
C LYS A 638 -16.20 -19.00 6.50
N ALA A 639 -16.58 -17.84 7.04
CA ALA A 639 -16.25 -16.55 6.43
C ALA A 639 -14.98 -15.99 7.06
N TYR A 640 -14.06 -15.54 6.22
CA TYR A 640 -12.77 -15.04 6.67
C TYR A 640 -12.21 -14.00 5.71
N VAL A 641 -11.18 -13.32 6.19
CA VAL A 641 -10.30 -12.48 5.38
C VAL A 641 -8.87 -12.79 5.76
N ILE A 642 -7.99 -12.80 4.76
CA ILE A 642 -6.54 -12.85 4.99
C ILE A 642 -6.05 -11.40 4.88
N PRO A 643 -5.83 -10.72 6.01
CA PRO A 643 -5.51 -9.30 6.03
C PRO A 643 -4.09 -9.02 5.53
N LYS A 644 -3.87 -7.79 5.06
CA LYS A 644 -2.53 -7.26 4.80
C LYS A 644 -1.80 -7.00 6.13
N PRO A 645 -0.44 -6.91 6.13
CA PRO A 645 0.31 -6.78 7.38
C PRO A 645 -0.11 -5.62 8.30
N LEU A 646 -0.41 -4.44 7.74
CA LEU A 646 -0.89 -3.29 8.50
C LEU A 646 -2.31 -3.52 9.06
N GLU A 647 -3.22 -4.06 8.24
CA GLU A 647 -4.60 -4.37 8.63
C GLU A 647 -4.62 -5.39 9.79
N ALA A 648 -3.78 -6.42 9.70
CA ALA A 648 -3.60 -7.44 10.73
C ALA A 648 -3.09 -6.85 12.05
N PHE A 649 -2.09 -5.97 11.97
CA PHE A 649 -1.54 -5.27 13.13
C PHE A 649 -2.60 -4.40 13.80
N LEU A 650 -3.30 -3.55 13.04
CA LEU A 650 -4.29 -2.61 13.58
C LEU A 650 -5.47 -3.34 14.21
N ARG A 651 -5.94 -4.44 13.58
CA ARG A 651 -7.08 -5.20 14.12
C ARG A 651 -6.73 -5.89 15.43
N ALA A 652 -5.56 -6.52 15.50
CA ALA A 652 -5.07 -7.09 16.75
C ALA A 652 -4.81 -6.02 17.82
N TRP A 653 -4.23 -4.87 17.44
CA TRP A 653 -4.04 -3.76 18.37
C TRP A 653 -5.37 -3.29 18.97
N LEU A 654 -6.39 -3.08 18.14
CA LEU A 654 -7.72 -2.70 18.62
C LEU A 654 -8.34 -3.82 19.46
N GLY A 655 -8.23 -5.09 19.07
CA GLY A 655 -8.74 -6.21 19.86
C GLY A 655 -8.12 -6.26 21.26
N HIS A 656 -6.80 -6.07 21.34
CA HIS A 656 -6.09 -5.98 22.62
C HIS A 656 -6.46 -4.72 23.41
N THR A 657 -6.62 -3.58 22.75
CA THR A 657 -6.78 -2.28 23.42
C THR A 657 -8.20 -2.03 23.89
N LEU A 658 -9.17 -2.39 23.05
CA LEU A 658 -10.59 -2.14 23.25
C LEU A 658 -11.31 -3.35 23.87
N GLY A 659 -10.75 -4.55 23.71
CA GLY A 659 -11.29 -5.79 24.28
C GLY A 659 -11.15 -5.82 25.80
N GLN A 660 -12.25 -6.17 26.47
CA GLN A 660 -12.21 -6.49 27.89
C GLN A 660 -11.56 -7.86 28.08
N GLY A 661 -10.54 -7.95 28.94
CA GLY A 661 -10.34 -9.19 29.70
C GLY A 661 -11.54 -9.31 30.64
N GLY A 662 -12.02 -10.51 30.96
CA GLY A 662 -13.15 -10.67 31.88
C GLY A 662 -12.97 -9.91 33.21
N GLU A 663 -13.97 -9.88 34.06
CA GLU A 663 -13.96 -9.15 35.36
C GLU A 663 -12.76 -9.49 36.29
N ASP A 664 -11.96 -10.50 35.95
CA ASP A 664 -10.73 -10.94 36.61
C ASP A 664 -9.43 -10.58 35.84
N ALA A 665 -8.27 -10.72 36.49
CA ALA A 665 -6.96 -10.46 35.89
C ALA A 665 -6.79 -11.12 34.49
N PRO A 666 -6.13 -10.45 33.53
CA PRO A 666 -6.02 -10.95 32.15
C PRO A 666 -5.43 -12.36 32.11
N VAL A 667 -6.15 -13.29 31.48
CA VAL A 667 -5.69 -14.67 31.28
C VAL A 667 -4.54 -14.63 30.27
N ALA A 668 -3.35 -15.06 30.70
CA ALA A 668 -2.20 -15.12 29.82
C ALA A 668 -2.35 -16.23 28.78
N CYS A 669 -1.86 -15.99 27.56
CA CYS A 669 -1.88 -16.96 26.46
C CYS A 669 -0.60 -16.90 25.64
N GLN A 670 -0.28 -18.01 24.99
CA GLN A 670 0.74 -18.13 23.95
C GLN A 670 0.12 -18.50 22.60
N GLY A 671 -1.09 -19.06 22.61
CA GLY A 671 -1.89 -19.28 21.42
C GLY A 671 -3.39 -19.33 21.72
N PRO A 672 -4.22 -19.46 20.67
CA PRO A 672 -5.68 -19.44 20.79
C PRO A 672 -6.24 -20.53 21.72
N SER A 673 -5.55 -21.68 21.79
CA SER A 673 -5.92 -22.81 22.65
C SER A 673 -5.92 -22.48 24.14
N ASP A 674 -5.09 -21.54 24.58
CA ASP A 674 -4.95 -21.19 26.01
C ASP A 674 -6.15 -20.37 26.51
N CYS A 675 -6.95 -19.83 25.58
CA CYS A 675 -8.11 -19.03 25.91
C CYS A 675 -9.38 -19.86 26.12
N SER A 676 -9.29 -21.20 26.18
CA SER A 676 -10.43 -22.12 26.33
C SER A 676 -11.20 -22.02 27.65
N ASP A 677 -10.69 -21.27 28.62
CA ASP A 677 -11.33 -21.06 29.92
C ASP A 677 -11.90 -19.64 30.11
N LEU A 678 -11.59 -18.69 29.22
CA LEU A 678 -12.14 -17.32 29.26
C LEU A 678 -13.66 -17.30 28.96
N THR A 679 -14.47 -16.90 29.93
CA THR A 679 -15.89 -16.60 29.74
C THR A 679 -16.08 -15.19 29.18
N CYS A 680 -16.68 -15.10 28.00
CA CYS A 680 -17.19 -13.86 27.41
C CYS A 680 -18.70 -13.75 27.64
N ASP A 681 -19.26 -12.55 27.53
CA ASP A 681 -20.69 -12.28 27.74
C ASP A 681 -21.62 -13.25 26.99
N ALA A 682 -22.78 -13.51 27.59
CA ALA A 682 -23.74 -14.52 27.16
C ALA A 682 -24.17 -14.33 25.69
N GLY A 683 -23.63 -15.17 24.80
CA GLY A 683 -23.91 -15.17 23.36
C GLY A 683 -22.68 -14.98 22.47
N LEU A 684 -21.54 -14.58 23.03
CA LEU A 684 -20.33 -14.22 22.29
C LEU A 684 -19.26 -15.30 22.48
N SER A 685 -19.31 -16.36 21.67
CA SER A 685 -18.55 -17.60 21.91
C SER A 685 -17.08 -17.59 21.46
N THR A 686 -16.55 -16.49 20.94
CA THR A 686 -15.23 -16.48 20.29
C THR A 686 -14.18 -15.65 21.03
N ARG A 687 -12.99 -16.24 21.16
CA ARG A 687 -11.91 -15.82 22.07
C ARG A 687 -10.61 -15.78 21.30
N GLU A 688 -9.80 -14.76 21.48
CA GLU A 688 -8.53 -14.65 20.77
C GLU A 688 -7.37 -14.40 21.73
N CYS A 689 -6.21 -14.95 21.38
CA CYS A 689 -4.98 -14.66 22.08
C CYS A 689 -4.26 -13.51 21.36
N VAL A 690 -4.07 -12.38 22.03
CA VAL A 690 -3.43 -11.20 21.44
C VAL A 690 -2.32 -10.67 22.31
N LEU A 691 -1.11 -10.57 21.73
CA LEU A 691 0.17 -10.17 22.33
C LEU A 691 0.68 -11.12 23.43
N ASP A 692 -0.21 -11.52 24.35
CA ASP A 692 -0.01 -12.46 25.46
C ASP A 692 -1.27 -12.59 26.33
N ALA A 693 -2.39 -11.98 25.95
CA ALA A 693 -3.61 -11.94 26.74
C ALA A 693 -4.81 -12.47 25.95
N CYS A 694 -5.64 -13.26 26.62
CA CYS A 694 -6.93 -13.65 26.09
C CYS A 694 -7.90 -12.46 26.14
N VAL A 695 -8.49 -12.15 24.99
CA VAL A 695 -9.54 -11.12 24.85
C VAL A 695 -10.76 -11.72 24.15
N CYS A 696 -11.93 -11.15 24.44
CA CYS A 696 -13.15 -11.50 23.72
C CYS A 696 -13.15 -10.87 22.32
N ARG A 697 -13.47 -11.64 21.26
CA ARG A 697 -13.40 -11.21 19.84
C ARG A 697 -14.51 -10.22 19.42
N THR A 698 -15.00 -9.40 20.34
CA THR A 698 -16.20 -8.57 20.15
C THR A 698 -15.91 -7.09 20.06
N ALA A 699 -14.63 -6.72 20.06
CA ALA A 699 -14.19 -5.34 20.14
C ALA A 699 -13.50 -4.81 18.88
N ALA A 700 -13.06 -5.67 17.95
CA ALA A 700 -12.36 -5.26 16.73
C ALA A 700 -12.69 -6.13 15.51
N PHE A 701 -12.96 -5.48 14.39
CA PHE A 701 -13.55 -6.07 13.20
C PHE A 701 -12.91 -5.51 11.93
N TYR A 702 -12.96 -6.32 10.87
CA TYR A 702 -12.67 -5.87 9.51
C TYR A 702 -13.94 -5.35 8.84
N HIS A 703 -13.76 -4.37 7.96
CA HIS A 703 -14.79 -3.93 7.03
C HIS A 703 -14.16 -3.71 5.67
N THR A 704 -14.78 -4.21 4.61
CA THR A 704 -14.16 -4.15 3.29
C THR A 704 -14.04 -2.71 2.80
N ALA A 705 -12.84 -2.38 2.32
CA ALA A 705 -12.55 -1.16 1.61
C ALA A 705 -12.45 -1.47 0.12
N LEU A 706 -13.58 -1.35 -0.55
CA LEU A 706 -13.74 -1.48 -1.99
C LEU A 706 -14.66 -0.35 -2.41
N ASP A 707 -14.34 0.30 -3.53
CA ASP A 707 -15.20 1.33 -4.10
C ASP A 707 -16.65 0.80 -4.23
N PRO A 708 -17.66 1.48 -3.64
CA PRO A 708 -19.08 1.12 -3.79
C PRO A 708 -19.60 0.93 -5.23
N GLY A 709 -18.91 1.51 -6.23
CA GLY A 709 -19.17 1.33 -7.66
C GLY A 709 -18.56 0.06 -8.25
N LEU A 710 -17.93 -0.78 -7.43
CA LEU A 710 -17.45 -2.11 -7.78
C LEU A 710 -18.14 -3.17 -6.90
N ALA A 711 -18.39 -4.34 -7.47
CA ALA A 711 -18.94 -5.49 -6.77
C ALA A 711 -18.09 -6.75 -7.07
N PRO A 712 -17.71 -7.54 -6.06
CA PRO A 712 -17.09 -8.84 -6.30
C PRO A 712 -18.10 -9.78 -6.97
N LEU A 713 -17.60 -10.65 -7.85
CA LEU A 713 -18.38 -11.75 -8.42
C LEU A 713 -18.17 -13.03 -7.59
N PRO A 714 -19.03 -14.06 -7.74
CA PRO A 714 -18.93 -15.27 -6.91
C PRO A 714 -17.57 -15.95 -6.98
N GLU A 715 -16.98 -16.02 -8.18
CA GLU A 715 -15.63 -16.54 -8.38
C GLU A 715 -14.59 -15.54 -7.82
N PRO A 716 -13.73 -15.96 -6.86
CA PRO A 716 -12.74 -15.07 -6.26
C PRO A 716 -11.79 -14.45 -7.29
N GLY A 717 -11.55 -13.14 -7.16
CA GLY A 717 -10.69 -12.39 -8.07
C GLY A 717 -11.40 -11.81 -9.30
N LEU A 718 -12.69 -12.08 -9.48
CA LEU A 718 -13.51 -11.43 -10.50
C LEU A 718 -14.36 -10.30 -9.88
N PHE A 719 -14.48 -9.19 -10.61
CA PHE A 719 -15.25 -8.01 -10.18
C PHE A 719 -16.06 -7.44 -11.33
N ALA A 720 -17.18 -6.81 -11.00
CA ALA A 720 -18.02 -6.07 -11.92
C ALA A 720 -18.11 -4.60 -11.52
N VAL A 721 -18.26 -3.73 -12.52
CA VAL A 721 -18.55 -2.30 -12.31
C VAL A 721 -20.06 -2.15 -12.12
N SER A 722 -20.48 -1.75 -10.93
CA SER A 722 -21.88 -1.48 -10.58
C SER A 722 -22.27 -0.02 -10.83
N ASP A 723 -21.35 0.92 -10.60
CA ASP A 723 -21.53 2.34 -10.89
C ASP A 723 -20.35 2.88 -11.71
N PRO A 724 -20.50 3.02 -13.04
CA PRO A 724 -19.44 3.56 -13.90
C PRO A 724 -19.03 5.00 -13.59
N ALA A 725 -19.84 5.77 -12.85
CA ALA A 725 -19.52 7.15 -12.49
C ALA A 725 -18.66 7.25 -11.21
N ALA A 726 -18.53 6.16 -10.46
CA ALA A 726 -17.64 6.10 -9.29
C ALA A 726 -16.15 6.07 -9.73
N PRO A 727 -15.20 6.41 -8.83
CA PRO A 727 -13.76 6.41 -9.13
C PRO A 727 -13.25 5.09 -9.72
N ASN A 728 -13.66 3.96 -9.13
CA ASN A 728 -13.38 2.61 -9.62
C ASN A 728 -11.89 2.37 -9.93
N TRP A 729 -11.01 2.70 -9.00
CA TRP A 729 -9.57 2.51 -9.20
C TRP A 729 -9.18 1.03 -9.25
N ALA A 730 -8.36 0.67 -10.23
CA ALA A 730 -7.85 -0.67 -10.45
C ALA A 730 -6.39 -0.65 -10.92
N GLU A 731 -5.64 -1.65 -10.47
CA GLU A 731 -4.21 -1.81 -10.72
C GLU A 731 -3.98 -3.05 -11.59
N PRO A 732 -3.18 -2.95 -12.68
CA PRO A 732 -2.92 -4.07 -13.58
C PRO A 732 -2.37 -5.29 -12.88
N ASN A 733 -2.59 -6.45 -13.48
CA ASN A 733 -1.86 -7.66 -13.11
C ASN A 733 -0.48 -7.61 -13.81
N TRP A 734 0.59 -7.90 -13.08
CA TRP A 734 1.92 -8.06 -13.67
C TRP A 734 2.68 -9.20 -13.00
N GLU A 735 3.58 -9.79 -13.79
CA GLU A 735 4.55 -10.79 -13.37
C GLU A 735 5.91 -10.31 -13.89
N ASP A 736 6.96 -10.47 -13.09
CA ASP A 736 8.37 -10.20 -13.48
C ASP A 736 8.66 -8.78 -14.01
N ILE A 737 8.23 -7.74 -13.27
CA ILE A 737 8.67 -6.38 -13.55
C ILE A 737 10.08 -6.11 -13.02
N GLY A 738 10.84 -5.24 -13.68
CA GLY A 738 12.20 -4.95 -13.22
C GLY A 738 13.00 -3.95 -14.05
N LEU A 739 14.05 -3.45 -13.40
CA LEU A 739 15.10 -2.64 -14.01
C LEU A 739 16.43 -3.36 -13.83
N ALA A 740 17.11 -3.63 -14.94
CA ALA A 740 18.46 -4.16 -14.92
C ALA A 740 19.40 -3.33 -15.78
N VAL A 741 20.66 -3.23 -15.35
CA VAL A 741 21.73 -2.54 -16.08
C VAL A 741 22.83 -3.52 -16.44
N PHE A 742 23.36 -3.41 -17.67
CA PHE A 742 24.44 -4.28 -18.14
C PHE A 742 25.42 -3.52 -19.06
N PRO A 743 26.70 -3.94 -19.11
CA PRO A 743 27.67 -3.40 -20.04
C PRO A 743 27.47 -3.98 -21.46
N ASP A 744 27.50 -3.10 -22.46
CA ASP A 744 27.45 -3.41 -23.88
C ASP A 744 28.81 -3.11 -24.54
N ALA A 745 29.40 -4.14 -25.15
CA ALA A 745 30.69 -4.05 -25.85
C ALA A 745 30.58 -3.36 -27.22
N GLY A 746 29.36 -3.06 -27.68
CA GLY A 746 29.08 -2.39 -28.94
C GLY A 746 29.06 -3.33 -30.14
N SER A 747 28.33 -2.92 -31.17
CA SER A 747 28.05 -3.73 -32.38
C SER A 747 29.30 -4.17 -33.15
N ARG A 748 30.42 -3.42 -33.05
CA ARG A 748 31.68 -3.80 -33.71
C ARG A 748 32.30 -5.05 -33.10
N MET A 749 32.21 -5.22 -31.78
CA MET A 749 32.74 -6.41 -31.10
C MET A 749 31.88 -7.63 -31.43
N GLU A 750 30.55 -7.47 -31.46
CA GLU A 750 29.62 -8.52 -31.88
C GLU A 750 29.87 -8.96 -33.33
N ALA A 751 30.01 -8.01 -34.26
CA ALA A 751 30.31 -8.29 -35.66
C ALA A 751 31.68 -8.98 -35.83
N THR A 752 32.67 -8.57 -35.03
CA THR A 752 34.00 -9.20 -35.03
C THR A 752 33.92 -10.63 -34.50
N ALA A 753 33.21 -10.86 -33.38
CA ALA A 753 33.01 -12.17 -32.81
C ALA A 753 32.27 -13.12 -33.77
N LEU A 754 31.21 -12.62 -34.43
CA LEU A 754 30.48 -13.35 -35.46
C LEU A 754 31.39 -13.69 -36.65
N GLY A 755 32.17 -12.71 -37.14
CA GLY A 755 33.10 -12.90 -38.24
C GLY A 755 34.18 -13.94 -37.94
N VAL A 756 34.77 -13.91 -36.73
CA VAL A 756 35.73 -14.91 -36.26
C VAL A 756 35.06 -16.28 -36.12
N GLY A 757 33.86 -16.35 -35.53
CA GLY A 757 33.12 -17.60 -35.37
C GLY A 757 32.81 -18.27 -36.71
N VAL A 758 32.30 -17.50 -37.67
CA VAL A 758 32.05 -17.99 -39.05
C VAL A 758 33.34 -18.43 -39.72
N GLY A 759 34.43 -17.66 -39.56
CA GLY A 759 35.74 -18.00 -40.11
C GLY A 759 36.31 -19.31 -39.56
N VAL A 760 36.27 -19.50 -38.24
CA VAL A 760 36.71 -20.73 -37.57
C VAL A 760 35.85 -21.91 -38.01
N ALA A 761 34.52 -21.76 -38.04
CA ALA A 761 33.62 -22.82 -38.48
C ALA A 761 33.92 -23.27 -39.93
N ALA A 762 34.12 -22.31 -40.85
CA ALA A 762 34.48 -22.61 -42.22
C ALA A 762 35.82 -23.36 -42.33
N LEU A 763 36.85 -22.91 -41.59
CA LEU A 763 38.16 -23.58 -41.54
C LEU A 763 38.06 -25.00 -40.98
N SER A 764 37.26 -25.21 -39.94
CA SER A 764 37.02 -26.54 -39.36
C SER A 764 36.34 -27.48 -40.36
N VAL A 765 35.35 -27.01 -41.12
CA VAL A 765 34.68 -27.80 -42.17
C VAL A 765 35.68 -28.17 -43.27
N VAL A 766 36.47 -27.22 -43.76
CA VAL A 766 37.49 -27.49 -44.78
C VAL A 766 38.52 -28.48 -44.26
N GLY A 767 39.01 -28.30 -43.03
CA GLY A 767 39.95 -29.20 -42.38
C GLY A 767 39.40 -30.63 -42.26
N ALA A 768 38.14 -30.78 -41.85
CA ALA A 768 37.46 -32.07 -41.76
C ALA A 768 37.34 -32.75 -43.14
N LEU A 769 36.97 -32.01 -44.18
CA LEU A 769 36.87 -32.54 -45.55
C LEU A 769 38.24 -32.97 -46.11
N VAL A 770 39.30 -32.21 -45.84
CA VAL A 770 40.67 -32.56 -46.24
C VAL A 770 41.13 -33.81 -45.51
N LEU A 771 40.90 -33.91 -44.20
CA LEU A 771 41.23 -35.08 -43.38
C LEU A 771 40.47 -36.33 -43.85
N GLN A 772 39.16 -36.21 -44.10
CA GLN A 772 38.33 -37.30 -44.63
C GLN A 772 38.86 -37.82 -45.97
N ARG A 773 39.20 -36.91 -46.90
CA ARG A 773 39.81 -37.30 -48.20
C ARG A 773 41.17 -37.96 -48.03
N SER A 774 41.98 -37.53 -47.07
CA SER A 774 43.29 -38.14 -46.78
C SER A 774 43.15 -39.55 -46.20
N LEU A 775 42.21 -39.75 -45.26
CA LEU A 775 41.92 -41.06 -44.66
C LEU A 775 41.33 -42.05 -45.68
N ILE A 776 40.43 -41.60 -46.56
CA ILE A 776 39.91 -42.43 -47.67
C ILE A 776 41.04 -42.85 -48.62
N LYS A 777 42.00 -41.97 -48.91
CA LYS A 777 43.17 -42.32 -49.72
C LYS A 777 44.08 -43.34 -49.04
N HIS A 778 44.28 -43.27 -47.73
CA HIS A 778 45.11 -44.25 -47.04
C HIS A 778 44.44 -45.61 -46.83
N HIS A 779 43.12 -45.69 -46.70
CA HIS A 779 42.41 -46.98 -46.65
C HIS A 779 42.29 -47.70 -48.00
N TYR A 780 42.57 -47.04 -49.11
CA TYR A 780 42.57 -47.67 -50.45
C TYR A 780 43.95 -48.22 -50.88
N PHE A 781 45.00 -48.00 -50.07
CA PHE A 781 46.38 -48.38 -50.37
C PHE A 781 47.00 -49.35 -49.34
N ASP A 782 46.18 -49.89 -48.42
CA ASP A 782 46.52 -51.06 -47.60
C ASP A 782 45.75 -52.29 -48.08
#